data_AF-A0A963EIG6-F1
#
_entry.id   AF-A0A963EIG6-F1
#
_cell.length_a   1.000
_cell.length_b   1.000
_cell.length_c   1.000
_cell.angle_alpha   90.00
_cell.angle_beta   90.00
_cell.angle_gamma   90.00
#
_symmetry.space_group_name_H-M   'P 1'
#
loop_
_entity.id
_entity.type
_entity.pdbx_description
1 polymer ?
#
loop_
_entity_poly.entity_id
_entity_poly.type
_entity_poly.pdbx_seq_one_letter_code
_entity_poly.pdbx_strand_id
1 'polypeptide(L)'
;MERRSSLASDAEFGAGANSYTFAATENSPIVVDTSRDLVDANDDLTSLREAITLANDTIGADTIVFSDTVRSDLFYVDDESGGFSITDTLRIDGGASDQSRLNIEYSSAPIDGPSKNPSLFGSDDSDFVIEDLEIFNSRLGASIVSTGSGDASVERVTITGSNGTGGLVVGSEGGMRVIDSEVFSEDQAAVFLGEYASIRIDDSQLVTRNSFDSANTIEGSLYNTIEIDGSTIANRGTFSDTAIDMPYTGSLAITNSTIDVNSLLGTPIASGIALGEDVEATLNQVTIVGAGPTDGTEPTFGMKIDDGATVSLSNSIIAGDHDQAVDGDLAVDINNIKGNVAVDVLFETGKLTDNGGPTPTIALRDDPSNPAIGGADTDTALAVDQRGLQRDSAPDIGAFEAGGAEPGTDSFPQLVEKQTVPTDEINGVDPARFVIGEDGDASITYLDEYAGYQSVLGVYLLDENQQIGEARIVFDRIEDAETSPVAGVSESARPGGGPLNSGDTVMLSDLFSAEELAAHDSFGLFLIADGYAKNPEGLFDSGRFEFVDGIGPASLSTTQPELFHISGHGTWVMVIGNIVHSADATPETPLENSLNPGGQGRIVSGIDGDNYIIGIEDKGFPDGGNSSASKGDGDFNDLIIAIDAPGASSPLAAMEQIIV
;
A
#
# COMPACT_ATOMS: atom_id res chain seq x y z
N MET A 1 -21.12 -48.39 -44.90
CA MET A 1 -20.65 -48.39 -46.29
C MET A 1 -20.92 -46.99 -46.81
N GLU A 2 -20.01 -46.01 -46.80
CA GLU A 2 -18.58 -45.92 -46.52
C GLU A 2 -18.30 -44.57 -45.84
N ARG A 3 -17.30 -44.57 -44.94
CA ARG A 3 -16.67 -43.38 -44.36
C ARG A 3 -15.68 -42.79 -45.38
N ARG A 4 -15.57 -41.46 -45.46
CA ARG A 4 -14.36 -40.72 -45.87
C ARG A 4 -14.19 -39.63 -44.80
N SER A 5 -13.15 -39.57 -43.96
CA SER A 5 -11.69 -39.53 -44.18
C SER A 5 -11.24 -38.27 -44.91
N SER A 6 -10.88 -37.24 -44.16
CA SER A 6 -9.69 -36.41 -44.43
C SER A 6 -9.11 -35.87 -43.13
N LEU A 7 -8.05 -36.53 -42.67
CA LEU A 7 -7.01 -35.99 -41.80
C LEU A 7 -6.06 -35.14 -42.67
N ALA A 8 -5.79 -33.91 -42.23
CA ALA A 8 -4.57 -33.12 -42.45
C ALA A 8 -4.64 -32.02 -41.37
N SER A 9 -4.05 -32.22 -40.19
CA SER A 9 -2.65 -31.94 -39.85
C SER A 9 -2.34 -30.44 -39.86
N ASP A 10 -2.67 -29.79 -38.74
CA ASP A 10 -1.97 -28.61 -38.21
C ASP A 10 -2.08 -28.71 -36.69
N ALA A 11 -1.12 -29.44 -36.09
CA ALA A 11 -0.88 -29.37 -34.66
C ALA A 11 0.17 -28.27 -34.47
N GLU A 12 -0.29 -27.03 -34.28
CA GLU A 12 0.51 -26.02 -33.61
C GLU A 12 0.81 -26.53 -32.20
N PHE A 13 2.06 -26.89 -31.96
CA PHE A 13 2.63 -26.91 -30.62
C PHE A 13 2.67 -25.47 -30.14
N GLY A 14 1.56 -25.00 -29.57
CA GLY A 14 1.57 -23.84 -28.69
C GLY A 14 2.41 -24.23 -27.48
N ALA A 15 3.65 -23.74 -27.45
CA ALA A 15 4.44 -23.69 -26.24
C ALA A 15 3.77 -22.65 -25.32
N GLY A 16 2.67 -23.04 -24.68
CA GLY A 16 2.21 -22.37 -23.48
C GLY A 16 3.31 -22.57 -22.44
N ALA A 17 4.07 -21.52 -22.19
CA ALA A 17 4.88 -21.44 -20.99
C ALA A 17 3.89 -21.45 -19.82
N ASN A 18 3.57 -22.64 -19.31
CA ASN A 18 3.01 -22.78 -17.99
C ASN A 18 4.11 -22.25 -17.06
N SER A 19 4.02 -20.99 -16.66
CA SER A 19 4.74 -20.46 -15.52
C SER A 19 4.25 -21.25 -14.30
N TYR A 20 5.02 -22.25 -13.90
CA TYR A 20 4.84 -22.90 -12.62
C TYR A 20 5.58 -22.03 -11.61
N THR A 21 4.90 -21.07 -11.00
CA THR A 21 5.39 -20.40 -9.79
C THR A 21 5.31 -21.43 -8.68
N PHE A 22 6.44 -22.09 -8.40
CA PHE A 22 6.59 -22.79 -7.13
C PHE A 22 6.75 -21.71 -6.08
N ALA A 23 5.86 -21.65 -5.08
CA ALA A 23 6.09 -20.83 -3.90
C ALA A 23 7.48 -21.23 -3.35
N ALA A 24 8.42 -20.29 -3.40
CA ALA A 24 9.75 -20.53 -2.86
C ALA A 24 9.57 -20.90 -1.38
N THR A 25 10.19 -21.99 -0.95
CA THR A 25 10.19 -22.33 0.47
C THR A 25 11.09 -21.30 1.16
N GLU A 26 10.52 -20.46 2.01
CA GLU A 26 11.29 -19.48 2.78
C GLU A 26 12.22 -20.22 3.75
N ASN A 27 13.48 -19.80 3.80
CA ASN A 27 14.46 -20.35 4.73
C ASN A 27 14.27 -19.75 6.13
N SER A 28 14.84 -20.41 7.15
CA SER A 28 14.85 -19.83 8.50
C SER A 28 15.62 -18.49 8.51
N PRO A 29 15.13 -17.46 9.22
CA PRO A 29 15.79 -16.15 9.23
C PRO A 29 17.26 -16.21 9.63
N ILE A 30 18.09 -15.45 8.92
CA ILE A 30 19.52 -15.28 9.20
C ILE A 30 19.67 -14.10 10.14
N VAL A 31 20.14 -14.35 11.36
CA VAL A 31 20.24 -13.33 12.41
C VAL A 31 21.61 -12.66 12.37
N VAL A 32 21.65 -11.34 12.20
CA VAL A 32 22.84 -10.50 12.39
C VAL A 32 22.98 -10.16 13.88
N ASP A 33 24.08 -10.61 14.50
CA ASP A 33 24.30 -10.52 15.95
C ASP A 33 25.54 -9.70 16.35
N THR A 34 26.14 -8.99 15.40
CA THR A 34 27.21 -8.01 15.63
C THR A 34 26.99 -6.71 14.84
N SER A 35 27.23 -5.56 15.48
CA SER A 35 27.20 -4.23 14.84
C SER A 35 28.49 -3.89 14.06
N ARG A 36 29.50 -4.76 14.12
CA ARG A 36 30.74 -4.63 13.35
C ARG A 36 30.63 -5.50 12.10
N ASP A 37 30.60 -4.90 10.91
CA ASP A 37 30.62 -5.66 9.65
C ASP A 37 32.04 -6.18 9.34
N LEU A 38 32.48 -7.18 10.11
CA LEU A 38 33.76 -7.85 9.93
C LEU A 38 33.51 -9.33 9.68
N VAL A 39 33.98 -9.82 8.53
CA VAL A 39 33.94 -11.26 8.21
C VAL A 39 35.03 -11.97 9.02
N ASP A 40 34.66 -12.70 10.07
CA ASP A 40 35.56 -13.52 10.88
C ASP A 40 34.91 -14.85 11.24
N ALA A 41 35.23 -15.89 10.46
CA ALA A 41 34.76 -17.25 10.68
C ALA A 41 35.14 -17.89 12.05
N ASN A 42 35.76 -17.16 12.98
CA ASN A 42 36.18 -17.65 14.30
C ASN A 42 35.58 -16.89 15.49
N ASP A 43 34.72 -15.90 15.29
CA ASP A 43 34.15 -15.11 16.41
C ASP A 43 32.77 -15.60 16.89
N ASP A 44 32.21 -16.62 16.23
CA ASP A 44 30.86 -17.16 16.48
C ASP A 44 29.75 -16.09 16.38
N LEU A 45 30.01 -14.99 15.65
CA LEU A 45 29.05 -13.94 15.33
C LEU A 45 28.74 -13.99 13.82
N THR A 46 27.64 -13.36 13.44
CA THR A 46 27.18 -13.18 12.06
C THR A 46 27.09 -11.70 11.77
N SER A 47 28.04 -11.18 11.01
CA SER A 47 28.00 -9.82 10.44
C SER A 47 26.97 -9.72 9.31
N LEU A 48 26.60 -8.49 8.93
CA LEU A 48 25.71 -8.26 7.78
C LEU A 48 26.27 -8.87 6.50
N ARG A 49 27.59 -8.75 6.25
CA ARG A 49 28.23 -9.35 5.09
C ARG A 49 28.20 -10.87 5.10
N GLU A 50 28.37 -11.49 6.27
CA GLU A 50 28.25 -12.94 6.42
C GLU A 50 26.81 -13.39 6.20
N ALA A 51 25.84 -12.65 6.71
CA ALA A 51 24.43 -12.92 6.51
C ALA A 51 24.03 -12.86 5.02
N ILE A 52 24.44 -11.81 4.31
CA ILE A 52 24.19 -11.67 2.87
C ILE A 52 24.92 -12.75 2.06
N THR A 53 26.14 -13.10 2.45
CA THR A 53 26.88 -14.21 1.81
C THR A 53 26.14 -15.53 2.01
N LEU A 54 25.61 -15.77 3.21
CA LEU A 54 24.86 -16.98 3.51
C LEU A 54 23.56 -17.04 2.69
N ALA A 55 22.80 -15.94 2.62
CA ALA A 55 21.59 -15.82 1.81
C ALA A 55 21.86 -16.09 0.32
N ASN A 56 22.92 -15.50 -0.24
CA ASN A 56 23.30 -15.74 -1.64
C ASN A 56 23.73 -17.20 -1.93
N ASP A 57 24.18 -17.94 -0.90
CA ASP A 57 24.63 -19.33 -1.03
C ASP A 57 23.49 -20.35 -0.76
N THR A 58 22.34 -19.89 -0.27
CA THR A 58 21.14 -20.71 -0.07
C THR A 58 20.26 -20.74 -1.33
N ILE A 59 19.27 -21.62 -1.36
CA ILE A 59 18.29 -21.69 -2.45
C ILE A 59 16.95 -21.35 -1.84
N GLY A 60 16.25 -20.38 -2.42
CA GLY A 60 14.95 -19.93 -1.93
C GLY A 60 15.03 -18.50 -1.40
N ALA A 61 13.89 -17.96 -0.96
CA ALA A 61 13.89 -16.65 -0.33
C ALA A 61 14.52 -16.73 1.06
N ASP A 62 15.38 -15.77 1.36
CA ASP A 62 16.01 -15.61 2.66
C ASP A 62 15.59 -14.29 3.30
N THR A 63 15.45 -14.31 4.63
CA THR A 63 15.13 -13.13 5.43
C THR A 63 16.28 -12.87 6.40
N ILE A 64 16.90 -11.69 6.31
CA ILE A 64 17.92 -11.22 7.26
C ILE A 64 17.23 -10.35 8.31
N VAL A 65 17.42 -10.72 9.58
CA VAL A 65 16.92 -9.97 10.75
C VAL A 65 18.07 -9.59 11.67
N PHE A 66 17.86 -8.56 12.49
CA PHE A 66 18.88 -8.08 13.44
C PHE A 66 18.53 -8.48 14.87
N SER A 67 19.52 -8.98 15.61
CA SER A 67 19.34 -9.25 17.04
C SER A 67 19.03 -7.97 17.83
N ASP A 68 18.30 -8.10 18.94
CA ASP A 68 17.97 -6.96 19.81
C ASP A 68 19.21 -6.22 20.34
N THR A 69 20.32 -6.93 20.51
CA THR A 69 21.60 -6.33 20.95
C THR A 69 22.21 -5.37 19.95
N VAL A 70 21.71 -5.40 18.72
CA VAL A 70 22.35 -4.83 17.55
C VAL A 70 21.47 -3.76 16.91
N ARG A 71 20.14 -3.90 17.00
CA ARG A 71 19.14 -2.89 16.56
C ARG A 71 19.33 -1.50 17.17
N SER A 72 19.92 -1.41 18.36
CA SER A 72 20.17 -0.14 19.06
C SER A 72 21.54 0.49 18.81
N ASP A 73 22.41 -0.21 18.06
CA ASP A 73 23.78 0.22 17.79
C ASP A 73 23.94 0.70 16.33
N LEU A 74 24.89 1.61 16.14
CA LEU A 74 25.33 2.05 14.82
C LEU A 74 26.15 0.94 14.13
N PHE A 75 25.69 0.48 12.98
CA PHE A 75 26.45 -0.44 12.14
C PHE A 75 27.54 0.26 11.37
N TYR A 76 28.76 -0.23 11.55
CA TYR A 76 29.91 0.24 10.81
C TYR A 76 30.27 -0.79 9.73
N VAL A 77 30.15 -0.38 8.47
CA VAL A 77 30.59 -1.17 7.31
C VAL A 77 32.04 -0.78 6.96
N ASP A 78 32.98 -1.73 7.09
CA ASP A 78 34.39 -1.51 6.76
C ASP A 78 34.61 -1.53 5.23
N ASP A 79 35.46 -0.62 4.74
CA ASP A 79 35.49 -0.21 3.32
C ASP A 79 36.37 -1.09 2.41
N GLU A 80 37.19 -1.97 3.00
CA GLU A 80 38.18 -2.75 2.22
C GLU A 80 37.55 -3.82 1.32
N SER A 81 36.29 -4.21 1.57
CA SER A 81 35.61 -5.35 0.91
C SER A 81 34.57 -4.96 -0.16
N GLY A 82 34.26 -3.67 -0.33
CA GLY A 82 33.24 -3.18 -1.28
C GLY A 82 31.79 -3.27 -0.77
N GLY A 83 30.83 -2.81 -1.59
CA GLY A 83 29.39 -2.86 -1.29
C GLY A 83 28.83 -4.28 -1.17
N PHE A 84 27.57 -4.41 -0.75
CA PHE A 84 26.87 -5.68 -0.74
C PHE A 84 26.31 -6.00 -2.13
N SER A 85 26.58 -7.22 -2.62
CA SER A 85 26.00 -7.74 -3.86
C SER A 85 24.98 -8.80 -3.48
N ILE A 86 23.73 -8.55 -3.81
CA ILE A 86 22.61 -9.46 -3.62
C ILE A 86 22.40 -10.20 -4.95
N THR A 87 22.39 -11.53 -4.91
CA THR A 87 22.30 -12.39 -6.10
C THR A 87 21.21 -13.45 -5.99
N ASP A 88 20.41 -13.39 -4.93
CA ASP A 88 19.22 -14.21 -4.71
C ASP A 88 18.09 -13.35 -4.14
N THR A 89 16.87 -13.89 -4.06
CA THR A 89 15.72 -13.22 -3.46
C THR A 89 15.96 -13.03 -1.96
N LEU A 90 16.09 -11.77 -1.55
CA LEU A 90 16.47 -11.41 -0.18
C LEU A 90 15.55 -10.32 0.40
N ARG A 91 15.07 -10.55 1.63
CA ARG A 91 14.46 -9.53 2.49
C ARG A 91 15.45 -9.12 3.59
N ILE A 92 15.66 -7.81 3.77
CA ILE A 92 16.41 -7.25 4.90
C ILE A 92 15.44 -6.45 5.76
N ASP A 93 15.13 -6.98 6.95
CA ASP A 93 14.20 -6.39 7.91
C ASP A 93 14.96 -5.77 9.09
N GLY A 94 14.92 -4.44 9.20
CA GLY A 94 15.48 -3.69 10.32
C GLY A 94 14.78 -3.92 11.67
N GLY A 95 13.52 -4.35 11.64
CA GLY A 95 12.58 -4.47 12.75
C GLY A 95 11.60 -3.28 12.82
N ALA A 96 10.31 -3.57 12.78
CA ALA A 96 9.21 -2.59 12.69
C ALA A 96 8.96 -1.70 13.92
N SER A 97 9.65 -1.90 15.05
CA SER A 97 9.35 -1.08 16.25
C SER A 97 9.88 0.35 16.11
N ASP A 98 8.99 1.34 16.24
CA ASP A 98 9.23 2.79 16.07
C ASP A 98 10.42 3.38 16.87
N GLN A 99 11.01 2.65 17.82
CA GLN A 99 12.14 3.10 18.64
C GLN A 99 13.45 2.36 18.40
N SER A 100 13.52 1.41 17.45
CA SER A 100 14.76 0.66 17.18
C SER A 100 15.06 0.45 15.69
N ARG A 101 14.83 1.49 14.86
CA ARG A 101 15.30 1.46 13.47
C ARG A 101 16.80 1.25 13.41
N LEU A 102 17.21 0.36 12.52
CA LEU A 102 18.60 0.01 12.34
C LEU A 102 19.36 1.16 11.67
N ASN A 103 20.42 1.63 12.33
CA ASN A 103 21.28 2.69 11.82
C ASN A 103 22.50 2.11 11.09
N ILE A 104 22.60 2.31 9.78
CA ILE A 104 23.79 1.93 9.00
C ILE A 104 24.59 3.19 8.66
N GLU A 105 25.79 3.33 9.25
CA GLU A 105 26.75 4.39 8.89
C GLU A 105 27.88 3.80 8.06
N TYR A 106 28.05 4.37 6.87
CA TYR A 106 29.14 4.03 5.97
C TYR A 106 30.31 4.99 6.16
N SER A 107 31.38 4.54 6.81
CA SER A 107 32.56 5.35 7.08
C SER A 107 33.67 5.03 6.10
N SER A 108 33.70 5.77 4.99
CA SER A 108 34.89 5.81 4.12
C SER A 108 35.33 7.25 3.86
N ALA A 109 36.62 7.40 3.58
CA ALA A 109 37.16 8.59 2.94
C ALA A 109 36.74 8.61 1.45
N PRO A 110 36.51 9.79 0.85
CA PRO A 110 36.09 9.88 -0.55
C PRO A 110 37.02 9.08 -1.47
N ILE A 111 36.43 8.16 -2.25
CA ILE A 111 37.15 7.36 -3.24
C ILE A 111 37.37 8.25 -4.48
N ASP A 112 38.57 8.83 -4.61
CA ASP A 112 38.97 9.56 -5.82
C ASP A 112 39.15 8.56 -7.00
N GLY A 113 38.08 8.26 -7.75
CA GLY A 113 38.16 7.43 -8.96
C GLY A 113 36.83 7.20 -9.72
N PRO A 114 36.75 7.46 -11.04
CA PRO A 114 35.49 7.53 -11.80
C PRO A 114 34.95 6.19 -12.36
N SER A 115 35.28 5.01 -11.80
CA SER A 115 34.97 3.74 -12.51
C SER A 115 34.21 2.66 -11.75
N LYS A 116 33.80 2.88 -10.51
CA LYS A 116 32.77 2.08 -9.82
C LYS A 116 32.16 2.98 -8.78
N ASN A 117 30.90 3.36 -8.92
CA ASN A 117 30.17 3.97 -7.84
C ASN A 117 29.78 2.83 -6.92
N PRO A 118 30.49 2.57 -5.80
CA PRO A 118 30.05 1.55 -4.89
C PRO A 118 28.66 1.94 -4.38
N SER A 119 27.78 0.96 -4.25
CA SER A 119 26.54 1.10 -3.51
C SER A 119 26.63 0.40 -2.17
N LEU A 120 25.75 0.78 -1.23
CA LEU A 120 25.62 0.01 0.00
C LEU A 120 24.93 -1.32 -0.32
N PHE A 121 23.75 -1.26 -0.93
CA PHE A 121 23.02 -2.42 -1.44
C PHE A 121 22.95 -2.37 -2.97
N GLY A 122 23.20 -3.50 -3.63
CA GLY A 122 23.13 -3.63 -5.08
C GLY A 122 22.71 -5.04 -5.50
N SER A 123 21.81 -5.12 -6.47
CA SER A 123 21.42 -6.39 -7.10
C SER A 123 21.62 -6.31 -8.62
N ASP A 124 22.16 -7.37 -9.21
CA ASP A 124 22.19 -7.58 -10.66
C ASP A 124 21.23 -8.75 -10.98
N ASP A 125 20.04 -8.44 -11.52
CA ASP A 125 19.01 -9.41 -11.94
C ASP A 125 18.27 -10.18 -10.83
N SER A 126 18.33 -9.76 -9.56
CA SER A 126 17.59 -10.40 -8.45
C SER A 126 16.60 -9.44 -7.79
N ASP A 127 15.44 -9.97 -7.39
CA ASP A 127 14.47 -9.21 -6.62
C ASP A 127 14.94 -9.07 -5.17
N PHE A 128 14.77 -7.90 -4.55
CA PHE A 128 15.09 -7.73 -3.13
C PHE A 128 14.20 -6.70 -2.46
N VAL A 129 13.96 -6.90 -1.17
CA VAL A 129 13.16 -6.00 -0.33
C VAL A 129 14.03 -5.47 0.80
N ILE A 130 14.03 -4.16 0.98
CA ILE A 130 14.66 -3.47 2.10
C ILE A 130 13.57 -2.72 2.84
N GLU A 131 13.45 -2.97 4.14
CA GLU A 131 12.45 -2.30 4.97
C GLU A 131 12.95 -1.90 6.36
N ASP A 132 12.31 -0.88 6.93
CA ASP A 132 12.52 -0.43 8.31
C ASP A 132 13.98 -0.05 8.64
N LEU A 133 14.70 0.49 7.63
CA LEU A 133 16.10 0.88 7.74
C LEU A 133 16.30 2.40 7.80
N GLU A 134 17.36 2.80 8.51
CA GLU A 134 17.89 4.16 8.49
C GLU A 134 19.34 4.18 7.97
N ILE A 135 19.54 4.79 6.80
CA ILE A 135 20.84 4.87 6.12
C ILE A 135 21.33 6.32 6.19
N PHE A 136 22.47 6.54 6.84
CA PHE A 136 23.03 7.89 7.04
C PHE A 136 24.41 8.04 6.43
N ASN A 137 24.68 9.27 5.96
CA ASN A 137 26.01 9.70 5.51
C ASN A 137 26.62 8.77 4.45
N SER A 138 25.80 8.28 3.51
CA SER A 138 26.30 7.52 2.37
C SER A 138 27.17 8.43 1.50
N ARG A 139 28.47 8.43 1.77
CA ARG A 139 29.49 9.15 0.97
C ARG A 139 29.86 8.42 -0.31
N LEU A 140 29.27 7.23 -0.50
CA LEU A 140 29.38 6.46 -1.71
C LEU A 140 28.39 6.96 -2.75
N GLY A 141 28.49 6.44 -3.98
CA GLY A 141 27.64 6.84 -5.10
C GLY A 141 26.15 6.77 -4.76
N ALA A 142 25.62 5.55 -4.64
CA ALA A 142 24.20 5.31 -4.38
C ALA A 142 24.03 4.52 -3.08
N SER A 143 22.98 4.78 -2.30
CA SER A 143 22.72 3.93 -1.12
C SER A 143 22.12 2.59 -1.56
N ILE A 144 21.11 2.61 -2.41
CA ILE A 144 20.46 1.39 -2.94
C ILE A 144 20.54 1.43 -4.47
N VAL A 145 20.93 0.31 -5.08
CA VAL A 145 21.00 0.13 -6.53
C VAL A 145 20.20 -1.10 -6.93
N SER A 146 19.29 -0.94 -7.87
CA SER A 146 18.69 -2.05 -8.62
C SER A 146 19.22 -2.03 -10.05
N THR A 147 19.94 -3.06 -10.49
CA THR A 147 20.44 -3.19 -11.87
C THR A 147 19.96 -4.49 -12.50
N GLY A 148 19.81 -4.50 -13.83
CA GLY A 148 19.35 -5.69 -14.54
C GLY A 148 17.83 -5.86 -14.51
N SER A 149 17.32 -7.08 -14.64
CA SER A 149 15.87 -7.33 -14.75
C SER A 149 15.14 -7.58 -13.43
N GLY A 150 15.81 -7.43 -12.28
CA GLY A 150 15.21 -7.63 -10.96
C GLY A 150 14.48 -6.38 -10.46
N ASP A 151 13.45 -6.59 -9.66
CA ASP A 151 12.68 -5.52 -9.02
C ASP A 151 13.14 -5.32 -7.56
N ALA A 152 13.39 -4.07 -7.16
CA ALA A 152 13.69 -3.71 -5.78
C ALA A 152 12.48 -3.11 -5.09
N SER A 153 12.20 -3.47 -3.82
CA SER A 153 11.26 -2.73 -2.97
C SER A 153 12.00 -2.05 -1.81
N VAL A 154 11.69 -0.78 -1.57
CA VAL A 154 12.26 0.06 -0.51
C VAL A 154 11.10 0.61 0.30
N GLU A 155 10.88 0.08 1.50
CA GLU A 155 9.65 0.31 2.28
C GLU A 155 9.96 0.83 3.67
N ARG A 156 9.39 1.96 4.08
CA ARG A 156 9.69 2.56 5.39
C ARG A 156 11.20 2.70 5.61
N VAL A 157 11.93 3.17 4.59
CA VAL A 157 13.38 3.42 4.67
C VAL A 157 13.63 4.92 4.69
N THR A 158 14.49 5.36 5.60
CA THR A 158 14.98 6.74 5.63
C THR A 158 16.45 6.77 5.19
N ILE A 159 16.75 7.51 4.12
CA ILE A 159 18.10 7.72 3.60
C ILE A 159 18.44 9.20 3.77
N THR A 160 19.52 9.54 4.47
CA THR A 160 19.96 10.94 4.62
C THR A 160 21.46 11.12 4.42
N GLY A 161 21.86 12.32 4.00
CA GLY A 161 23.28 12.67 3.83
C GLY A 161 23.96 11.88 2.72
N SER A 162 23.21 11.52 1.66
CA SER A 162 23.79 10.89 0.48
C SER A 162 24.52 11.96 -0.36
N ASN A 163 25.82 11.75 -0.57
CA ASN A 163 26.73 12.73 -1.19
C ASN A 163 27.31 12.24 -2.54
N GLY A 164 26.75 11.16 -3.10
CA GLY A 164 27.18 10.55 -4.36
C GLY A 164 26.22 10.80 -5.52
N THR A 165 26.08 9.84 -6.43
CA THR A 165 25.14 9.84 -7.57
C THR A 165 23.67 9.72 -7.18
N GLY A 166 23.35 9.47 -5.91
CA GLY A 166 22.01 9.67 -5.37
C GLY A 166 21.69 8.85 -4.13
N GLY A 167 20.47 8.97 -3.62
CA GLY A 167 19.97 8.07 -2.57
C GLY A 167 19.67 6.69 -3.16
N LEU A 168 18.94 6.68 -4.26
CA LEU A 168 18.48 5.49 -4.99
C LEU A 168 18.96 5.56 -6.44
N VAL A 169 19.34 4.42 -7.01
CA VAL A 169 19.65 4.28 -8.43
C VAL A 169 18.93 3.06 -8.99
N VAL A 170 18.22 3.26 -10.09
CA VAL A 170 17.67 2.18 -10.89
C VAL A 170 18.48 2.14 -12.18
N GLY A 171 19.30 1.12 -12.35
CA GLY A 171 20.11 0.91 -13.55
C GLY A 171 19.27 0.52 -14.75
N SER A 172 19.94 0.23 -15.87
CA SER A 172 19.23 -0.09 -17.10
C SER A 172 18.35 -1.33 -16.96
N GLU A 173 17.12 -1.23 -17.48
CA GLU A 173 16.08 -2.27 -17.46
C GLU A 173 15.56 -2.69 -16.06
N GLY A 174 16.04 -2.06 -14.99
CA GLY A 174 15.63 -2.38 -13.61
C GLY A 174 14.33 -1.72 -13.19
N GLY A 175 13.68 -2.34 -12.21
CA GLY A 175 12.51 -1.79 -11.52
C GLY A 175 12.80 -1.48 -10.06
N MET A 176 12.15 -0.45 -9.53
CA MET A 176 12.15 -0.13 -8.11
C MET A 176 10.79 0.39 -7.64
N ARG A 177 10.33 -0.06 -6.48
CA ARG A 177 9.19 0.49 -5.74
C ARG A 177 9.69 1.13 -4.45
N VAL A 178 9.17 2.31 -4.14
CA VAL A 178 9.51 3.08 -2.94
C VAL A 178 8.21 3.41 -2.22
N ILE A 179 8.06 2.96 -0.97
CA ILE A 179 6.82 3.05 -0.20
C ILE A 179 7.13 3.64 1.18
N ASP A 180 6.33 4.60 1.64
CA ASP A 180 6.43 5.19 2.98
C ASP A 180 7.87 5.59 3.38
N SER A 181 8.67 6.01 2.42
CA SER A 181 10.10 6.18 2.57
C SER A 181 10.52 7.64 2.46
N GLU A 182 11.62 7.99 3.10
CA GLU A 182 12.18 9.33 3.06
C GLU A 182 13.60 9.31 2.49
N VAL A 183 13.84 10.00 1.37
CA VAL A 183 15.16 10.05 0.73
C VAL A 183 15.64 11.49 0.63
N PHE A 184 16.68 11.81 1.39
CA PHE A 184 17.35 13.10 1.43
C PHE A 184 18.75 13.00 0.82
N SER A 185 18.90 13.53 -0.40
CA SER A 185 20.18 13.67 -1.08
C SER A 185 20.72 15.09 -0.91
N GLU A 186 22.02 15.24 -0.62
CA GLU A 186 22.65 16.55 -0.38
C GLU A 186 23.47 17.04 -1.59
N ASP A 187 23.89 16.16 -2.51
CA ASP A 187 24.80 16.57 -3.61
C ASP A 187 24.28 16.25 -5.04
N GLN A 188 23.48 15.20 -5.24
CA GLN A 188 22.93 14.83 -6.56
C GLN A 188 21.45 14.45 -6.44
N ALA A 189 20.89 13.79 -7.46
CA ALA A 189 19.50 13.37 -7.43
C ALA A 189 19.18 12.41 -6.28
N ALA A 190 17.99 12.53 -5.71
CA ALA A 190 17.51 11.53 -4.75
C ALA A 190 17.34 10.18 -5.46
N VAL A 191 16.88 10.21 -6.72
CA VAL A 191 16.72 9.05 -7.60
C VAL A 191 17.40 9.31 -8.95
N PHE A 192 18.21 8.37 -9.41
CA PHE A 192 18.75 8.35 -10.77
C PHE A 192 18.28 7.09 -11.54
N LEU A 193 17.80 7.28 -12.77
CA LEU A 193 17.29 6.21 -13.62
C LEU A 193 18.17 6.02 -14.87
N GLY A 194 18.65 4.80 -15.09
CA GLY A 194 19.31 4.36 -16.32
C GLY A 194 18.32 4.14 -17.46
N GLU A 195 18.83 3.74 -18.64
CA GLU A 195 17.96 3.51 -19.81
C GLU A 195 16.96 2.37 -19.55
N TYR A 196 15.69 2.55 -19.90
CA TYR A 196 14.61 1.56 -19.72
C TYR A 196 14.24 1.23 -18.27
N ALA A 197 14.75 1.98 -17.29
CA ALA A 197 14.41 1.77 -15.89
C ALA A 197 12.97 2.21 -15.57
N SER A 198 12.32 1.51 -14.64
CA SER A 198 11.04 1.88 -14.07
C SER A 198 11.16 2.20 -12.58
N ILE A 199 10.40 3.18 -12.11
CA ILE A 199 10.25 3.44 -10.68
C ILE A 199 8.81 3.77 -10.33
N ARG A 200 8.34 3.24 -9.21
CA ARG A 200 7.07 3.61 -8.57
C ARG A 200 7.34 4.15 -7.17
N ILE A 201 6.73 5.27 -6.83
CA ILE A 201 6.90 5.96 -5.56
C ILE A 201 5.50 6.18 -4.96
N ASP A 202 5.20 5.50 -3.87
CA ASP A 202 3.94 5.57 -3.14
C ASP A 202 4.21 6.20 -1.77
N ASP A 203 3.41 7.20 -1.38
CA ASP A 203 3.38 7.77 -0.02
C ASP A 203 4.76 8.17 0.56
N SER A 204 5.69 8.57 -0.32
CA SER A 204 7.09 8.78 0.02
C SER A 204 7.54 10.22 -0.16
N GLN A 205 8.56 10.62 0.60
CA GLN A 205 9.18 11.93 0.49
C GLN A 205 10.58 11.84 -0.13
N LEU A 206 10.77 12.47 -1.29
CA LEU A 206 12.09 12.62 -1.91
C LEU A 206 12.52 14.08 -1.87
N VAL A 207 13.71 14.36 -1.32
CA VAL A 207 14.25 15.71 -1.19
C VAL A 207 15.69 15.76 -1.68
N THR A 208 15.98 16.66 -2.61
CA THR A 208 17.36 17.02 -2.97
C THR A 208 17.72 18.39 -2.41
N ARG A 209 18.90 18.51 -1.81
CA ARG A 209 19.47 19.75 -1.24
C ARG A 209 20.83 20.08 -1.86
N ASN A 210 20.88 20.25 -3.18
CA ASN A 210 22.16 20.37 -3.85
C ASN A 210 22.87 21.73 -3.62
N SER A 211 24.18 21.68 -3.33
CA SER A 211 25.08 22.83 -3.26
C SER A 211 26.05 22.97 -4.46
N PHE A 212 25.99 22.04 -5.42
CA PHE A 212 26.81 21.94 -6.63
C PHE A 212 25.96 22.01 -7.92
N ASP A 213 26.58 22.00 -9.10
CA ASP A 213 25.89 22.20 -10.39
C ASP A 213 24.77 21.17 -10.61
N SER A 214 23.61 21.65 -11.12
CA SER A 214 22.43 20.92 -11.63
C SER A 214 22.16 19.54 -11.01
N ALA A 215 21.35 19.47 -9.96
CA ALA A 215 20.76 18.20 -9.52
C ALA A 215 19.25 18.26 -9.51
N ASN A 216 18.66 17.25 -10.13
CA ASN A 216 17.24 17.04 -10.08
C ASN A 216 16.86 16.28 -8.79
N THR A 217 15.58 16.16 -8.43
CA THR A 217 15.20 15.20 -7.37
C THR A 217 15.10 13.79 -7.95
N ILE A 218 14.49 13.69 -9.13
CA ILE A 218 14.45 12.48 -9.96
C ILE A 218 15.06 12.83 -11.32
N GLU A 219 16.07 12.08 -11.74
CA GLU A 219 16.73 12.23 -13.04
C GLU A 219 16.52 10.97 -13.90
N GLY A 220 15.82 11.15 -15.01
CA GLY A 220 15.59 10.15 -16.04
C GLY A 220 16.63 10.15 -17.15
N SER A 221 16.72 9.02 -17.85
CA SER A 221 17.43 8.83 -19.11
C SER A 221 16.45 8.45 -20.23
N LEU A 222 16.80 7.50 -21.10
CA LEU A 222 15.99 7.06 -22.24
C LEU A 222 14.97 5.98 -21.82
N TYR A 223 13.71 6.14 -22.25
CA TYR A 223 12.63 5.15 -22.14
C TYR A 223 12.23 4.77 -20.71
N ASN A 224 12.23 5.73 -19.79
CA ASN A 224 11.86 5.48 -18.41
C ASN A 224 10.36 5.49 -18.17
N THR A 225 9.93 4.74 -17.16
CA THR A 225 8.57 4.77 -16.60
C THR A 225 8.65 5.26 -15.16
N ILE A 226 7.94 6.34 -14.85
CA ILE A 226 7.89 6.92 -13.50
C ILE A 226 6.43 7.02 -13.06
N GLU A 227 6.09 6.37 -11.96
CA GLU A 227 4.78 6.47 -11.29
C GLU A 227 4.96 7.07 -9.90
N ILE A 228 4.15 8.07 -9.54
CA ILE A 228 4.21 8.76 -8.25
C ILE A 228 2.78 8.94 -7.72
N ASP A 229 2.50 8.44 -6.52
CA ASP A 229 1.21 8.55 -5.85
C ASP A 229 1.37 8.95 -4.38
N GLY A 230 0.48 9.80 -3.87
CA GLY A 230 0.47 10.23 -2.45
C GLY A 230 1.76 10.90 -1.94
N SER A 231 2.67 11.29 -2.84
CA SER A 231 4.07 11.51 -2.52
C SER A 231 4.47 12.99 -2.56
N THR A 232 5.61 13.29 -1.94
CA THR A 232 6.20 14.63 -1.92
C THR A 232 7.57 14.65 -2.55
N ILE A 233 7.71 15.39 -3.64
CA ILE A 233 8.98 15.60 -4.33
C ILE A 233 9.43 17.04 -4.12
N ALA A 234 10.55 17.24 -3.42
CA ALA A 234 11.08 18.56 -3.16
C ALA A 234 12.49 18.73 -3.74
N ASN A 235 12.71 19.85 -4.42
CA ASN A 235 14.04 20.27 -4.83
C ASN A 235 14.39 21.59 -4.15
N ARG A 236 15.39 21.56 -3.27
CA ARG A 236 15.89 22.70 -2.49
C ARG A 236 17.32 23.05 -2.85
N GLY A 237 17.75 22.66 -4.05
CA GLY A 237 19.07 22.95 -4.55
C GLY A 237 19.28 24.45 -4.82
N THR A 238 20.55 24.80 -5.00
CA THR A 238 21.00 26.17 -5.21
C THR A 238 21.23 26.51 -6.69
N PHE A 239 21.08 25.54 -7.60
CA PHE A 239 21.40 25.70 -9.02
C PHE A 239 20.18 25.39 -9.92
N SER A 240 20.40 25.29 -11.25
CA SER A 240 19.36 25.01 -12.25
C SER A 240 18.82 23.59 -12.06
N ASP A 241 17.89 23.49 -11.13
CA ASP A 241 17.46 22.24 -10.54
C ASP A 241 15.98 22.05 -10.87
N THR A 242 15.67 20.89 -11.47
CA THR A 242 14.29 20.46 -11.74
C THR A 242 13.86 19.46 -10.67
N ALA A 243 12.60 19.42 -10.22
CA ALA A 243 12.22 18.32 -9.32
C ALA A 243 12.27 16.98 -10.06
N ILE A 244 11.67 16.91 -11.25
CA ILE A 244 11.62 15.72 -12.10
C ILE A 244 12.08 16.09 -13.50
N ASP A 245 13.17 15.49 -13.96
CA ASP A 245 13.71 15.70 -15.31
C ASP A 245 13.67 14.39 -16.11
N MET A 246 12.95 14.40 -17.23
CA MET A 246 12.85 13.29 -18.17
C MET A 246 13.26 13.79 -19.56
N PRO A 247 14.58 13.87 -19.86
CA PRO A 247 15.08 14.55 -21.06
C PRO A 247 14.77 13.83 -22.39
N TYR A 248 14.25 12.60 -22.35
CA TYR A 248 13.98 11.77 -23.52
C TYR A 248 12.67 10.98 -23.37
N THR A 249 12.33 10.18 -24.38
CA THR A 249 11.12 9.35 -24.46
C THR A 249 10.86 8.56 -23.18
N GLY A 250 9.60 8.44 -22.77
CA GLY A 250 9.21 7.70 -21.57
C GLY A 250 7.76 7.95 -21.18
N SER A 251 7.36 7.49 -20.01
CA SER A 251 6.05 7.78 -19.42
C SER A 251 6.16 8.27 -17.98
N LEU A 252 5.38 9.29 -17.65
CA LEU A 252 5.26 9.87 -16.32
C LEU A 252 3.80 9.86 -15.87
N ALA A 253 3.49 9.23 -14.74
CA ALA A 253 2.20 9.31 -14.10
C ALA A 253 2.37 9.88 -12.69
N ILE A 254 1.63 10.95 -12.36
CA ILE A 254 1.62 11.53 -11.03
C ILE A 254 0.18 11.73 -10.58
N THR A 255 -0.15 11.16 -9.42
CA THR A 255 -1.46 11.29 -8.79
C THR A 255 -1.31 11.80 -7.37
N ASN A 256 -2.24 12.67 -6.95
CA ASN A 256 -2.41 13.04 -5.54
C ASN A 256 -1.12 13.47 -4.81
N SER A 257 -0.23 14.18 -5.50
CA SER A 257 1.16 14.41 -5.05
C SER A 257 1.53 15.89 -5.04
N THR A 258 2.46 16.25 -4.18
CA THR A 258 2.97 17.62 -4.05
C THR A 258 4.41 17.70 -4.57
N ILE A 259 4.67 18.69 -5.42
CA ILE A 259 6.00 19.02 -5.93
C ILE A 259 6.36 20.44 -5.48
N ASP A 260 7.41 20.55 -4.67
CA ASP A 260 7.91 21.82 -4.12
C ASP A 260 9.30 22.12 -4.69
N VAL A 261 9.40 23.12 -5.56
CA VAL A 261 10.68 23.58 -6.09
C VAL A 261 11.04 24.90 -5.45
N ASN A 262 12.09 24.88 -4.62
CA ASN A 262 12.59 26.05 -3.91
C ASN A 262 14.08 26.26 -4.23
N SER A 263 14.37 26.76 -5.44
CA SER A 263 15.72 27.26 -5.77
C SER A 263 15.98 28.59 -5.06
N LEU A 264 17.04 28.63 -4.23
CA LEU A 264 17.33 29.78 -3.38
C LEU A 264 18.14 30.90 -4.06
N LEU A 265 18.72 30.69 -5.26
CA LEU A 265 19.76 31.58 -5.81
C LEU A 265 19.48 32.17 -7.21
N GLY A 266 18.23 32.18 -7.68
CA GLY A 266 17.87 32.89 -8.91
C GLY A 266 18.57 32.36 -10.16
N THR A 267 18.86 31.06 -10.19
CA THR A 267 19.51 30.39 -11.31
C THR A 267 18.58 30.24 -12.50
N PRO A 268 19.14 30.11 -13.72
CA PRO A 268 18.42 30.50 -14.91
C PRO A 268 17.39 29.46 -15.42
N ILE A 269 17.34 28.24 -14.90
CA ILE A 269 16.51 27.17 -15.49
C ILE A 269 16.02 26.21 -14.41
N ALA A 270 15.17 26.69 -13.50
CA ALA A 270 14.50 25.83 -12.53
C ALA A 270 13.08 25.52 -13.01
N SER A 271 12.73 24.23 -13.05
CA SER A 271 11.38 23.77 -13.37
C SER A 271 10.83 22.85 -12.29
N GLY A 272 9.51 22.81 -12.09
CA GLY A 272 8.88 21.71 -11.35
C GLY A 272 9.18 20.38 -12.06
N ILE A 273 8.75 20.31 -13.30
CA ILE A 273 8.92 19.14 -14.17
C ILE A 273 9.51 19.60 -15.50
N ALA A 274 10.49 18.88 -16.04
CA ALA A 274 11.02 19.07 -17.38
C ALA A 274 10.84 17.77 -18.19
N LEU A 275 10.14 17.86 -19.32
CA LEU A 275 9.83 16.74 -20.19
C LEU A 275 10.46 16.96 -21.56
N GLY A 276 11.25 15.99 -22.00
CA GLY A 276 11.92 15.95 -23.29
C GLY A 276 11.05 15.40 -24.41
N GLU A 277 11.69 15.03 -25.53
CA GLU A 277 11.01 14.57 -26.73
C GLU A 277 10.26 13.24 -26.48
N ASP A 278 9.01 13.16 -26.96
CA ASP A 278 8.16 11.96 -26.95
C ASP A 278 7.86 11.38 -25.54
N VAL A 279 7.85 12.19 -24.48
CA VAL A 279 7.34 11.76 -23.17
C VAL A 279 5.81 11.81 -23.14
N GLU A 280 5.17 10.76 -22.63
CA GLU A 280 3.74 10.74 -22.32
C GLU A 280 3.54 10.97 -20.82
N ALA A 281 2.98 12.13 -20.43
CA ALA A 281 2.76 12.47 -19.03
C ALA A 281 1.27 12.60 -18.69
N THR A 282 0.86 12.03 -17.55
CA THR A 282 -0.48 12.19 -16.97
C THR A 282 -0.36 12.67 -15.54
N LEU A 283 -0.98 13.80 -15.22
CA LEU A 283 -0.98 14.41 -13.90
C LEU A 283 -2.42 14.63 -13.45
N ASN A 284 -2.83 14.01 -12.33
CA ASN A 284 -4.17 14.17 -11.75
C ASN A 284 -4.08 14.57 -10.27
N GLN A 285 -4.72 15.67 -9.88
CA GLN A 285 -4.66 16.18 -8.50
C GLN A 285 -3.23 16.40 -7.99
N VAL A 286 -2.39 17.03 -8.82
CA VAL A 286 -1.01 17.37 -8.46
C VAL A 286 -0.93 18.84 -8.05
N THR A 287 -0.15 19.14 -7.02
CA THR A 287 0.18 20.51 -6.63
C THR A 287 1.65 20.79 -6.91
N ILE A 288 1.95 21.62 -7.90
CA ILE A 288 3.31 22.08 -8.21
C ILE A 288 3.44 23.53 -7.77
N VAL A 289 4.33 23.78 -6.81
CA VAL A 289 4.68 25.14 -6.35
C VAL A 289 6.15 25.36 -6.61
N GLY A 290 6.47 26.44 -7.33
CA GLY A 290 7.85 26.76 -7.69
C GLY A 290 8.41 28.02 -7.04
N ALA A 291 9.73 28.14 -7.17
CA ALA A 291 10.56 29.10 -6.46
C ALA A 291 10.37 30.52 -6.99
N GLY A 292 10.64 31.47 -6.10
CA GLY A 292 10.47 32.90 -6.32
C GLY A 292 11.28 33.48 -7.49
N PRO A 293 11.07 34.78 -7.76
CA PRO A 293 11.52 35.44 -8.98
C PRO A 293 13.02 35.29 -9.19
N THR A 294 13.43 34.87 -10.39
CA THR A 294 14.83 34.96 -10.83
C THR A 294 15.25 36.42 -10.95
N ASP A 295 16.54 36.67 -11.09
CA ASP A 295 17.08 38.00 -11.36
C ASP A 295 16.69 38.56 -12.76
N GLY A 296 15.77 37.88 -13.46
CA GLY A 296 15.16 38.27 -14.72
C GLY A 296 16.00 37.94 -15.95
N THR A 297 17.00 37.06 -15.83
CA THR A 297 17.88 36.71 -16.96
C THR A 297 17.38 35.53 -17.79
N GLU A 298 16.67 34.56 -17.19
CA GLU A 298 16.07 33.42 -17.88
C GLU A 298 14.76 33.00 -17.17
N PRO A 299 13.81 32.38 -17.91
CA PRO A 299 12.50 32.03 -17.40
C PRO A 299 12.51 30.82 -16.44
N THR A 300 11.73 30.92 -15.36
CA THR A 300 11.33 29.78 -14.52
C THR A 300 10.00 29.21 -14.98
N PHE A 301 9.87 27.89 -14.83
CA PHE A 301 8.70 27.15 -15.24
C PHE A 301 8.10 26.33 -14.11
N GLY A 302 6.78 26.25 -14.04
CA GLY A 302 6.16 25.17 -13.28
C GLY A 302 6.40 23.84 -13.98
N MET A 303 6.23 23.84 -15.30
CA MET A 303 6.49 22.70 -16.17
C MET A 303 7.08 23.17 -17.51
N LYS A 304 8.15 22.51 -17.95
CA LYS A 304 8.75 22.67 -19.28
C LYS A 304 8.46 21.43 -20.13
N ILE A 305 7.89 21.63 -21.31
CA ILE A 305 7.48 20.58 -22.24
C ILE A 305 8.19 20.84 -23.57
N ASP A 306 9.20 20.03 -23.88
CA ASP A 306 9.90 20.12 -25.16
C ASP A 306 9.09 19.48 -26.31
N ASP A 307 9.49 19.77 -27.54
CA ASP A 307 8.78 19.33 -28.76
C ASP A 307 8.59 17.80 -28.78
N GLY A 308 7.33 17.34 -28.85
CA GLY A 308 6.97 15.92 -28.99
C GLY A 308 6.43 15.29 -27.72
N ALA A 309 6.67 15.86 -26.53
CA ALA A 309 5.98 15.41 -25.32
C ALA A 309 4.47 15.68 -25.41
N THR A 310 3.70 14.79 -24.77
CA THR A 310 2.25 14.91 -24.63
C THR A 310 1.88 14.89 -23.15
N VAL A 311 1.20 15.93 -22.69
CA VAL A 311 0.84 16.07 -21.28
C VAL A 311 -0.68 16.15 -21.13
N SER A 312 -1.24 15.28 -20.28
CA SER A 312 -2.61 15.33 -19.81
C SER A 312 -2.63 15.82 -18.37
N LEU A 313 -3.29 16.95 -18.13
CA LEU A 313 -3.39 17.58 -16.81
C LEU A 313 -4.86 17.65 -16.39
N SER A 314 -5.19 17.09 -15.23
CA SER A 314 -6.52 17.18 -14.62
C SER A 314 -6.45 17.57 -13.14
N ASN A 315 -7.39 18.41 -12.70
CA ASN A 315 -7.59 18.77 -11.30
C ASN A 315 -6.31 19.22 -10.58
N SER A 316 -5.36 19.85 -11.28
CA SER A 316 -4.02 20.12 -10.77
C SER A 316 -3.73 21.62 -10.65
N ILE A 317 -2.84 21.97 -9.73
CA ILE A 317 -2.36 23.34 -9.52
C ILE A 317 -0.90 23.43 -9.97
N ILE A 318 -0.61 24.43 -10.81
CA ILE A 318 0.75 24.87 -11.13
C ILE A 318 0.84 26.36 -10.79
N ALA A 319 1.45 26.67 -9.66
CA ALA A 319 1.50 28.00 -9.06
C ALA A 319 2.93 28.43 -8.68
N GLY A 320 3.11 29.72 -8.44
CA GLY A 320 4.41 30.32 -8.13
C GLY A 320 4.67 31.58 -8.96
N ASP A 321 5.76 32.28 -8.62
CA ASP A 321 6.29 33.42 -9.39
C ASP A 321 7.09 32.90 -10.60
N HIS A 322 6.42 32.13 -11.45
CA HIS A 322 6.99 31.67 -12.70
C HIS A 322 6.89 32.73 -13.78
N ASP A 323 7.87 32.78 -14.66
CA ASP A 323 7.74 33.53 -15.90
C ASP A 323 6.64 32.91 -16.78
N GLN A 324 6.53 31.58 -16.76
CA GLN A 324 5.41 30.83 -17.34
C GLN A 324 5.09 29.59 -16.50
N ALA A 325 3.82 29.36 -16.16
CA ALA A 325 3.45 28.14 -15.44
C ALA A 325 3.72 26.87 -16.27
N VAL A 326 3.48 26.93 -17.59
CA VAL A 326 3.75 25.85 -18.54
C VAL A 326 4.38 26.44 -19.80
N ASP A 327 5.54 25.92 -20.21
CA ASP A 327 6.17 26.22 -21.50
C ASP A 327 6.04 25.00 -22.42
N GLY A 328 5.10 25.09 -23.37
CA GLY A 328 4.72 24.02 -24.32
C GLY A 328 3.21 23.74 -24.36
N ASP A 329 2.81 22.78 -25.20
CA ASP A 329 1.40 22.47 -25.47
C ASP A 329 0.89 21.31 -24.57
N LEU A 330 -0.30 21.48 -23.99
CA LEU A 330 -1.00 20.42 -23.26
C LEU A 330 -1.98 19.68 -24.19
N ALA A 331 -2.00 18.36 -24.12
CA ALA A 331 -2.95 17.52 -24.86
C ALA A 331 -4.34 17.52 -24.22
N VAL A 332 -4.39 17.48 -22.88
CA VAL A 332 -5.62 17.55 -22.09
C VAL A 332 -5.42 18.54 -20.93
N ASP A 333 -6.44 19.35 -20.68
CA ASP A 333 -6.43 20.43 -19.68
C ASP A 333 -7.83 20.56 -19.06
N ILE A 334 -8.07 19.83 -17.98
CA ILE A 334 -9.39 19.73 -17.32
C ILE A 334 -9.28 20.28 -15.90
N ASN A 335 -10.01 21.36 -15.61
CA ASN A 335 -10.16 21.94 -14.26
C ASN A 335 -8.82 22.15 -13.51
N ASN A 336 -7.87 22.81 -14.16
CA ASN A 336 -6.56 23.14 -13.60
C ASN A 336 -6.44 24.62 -13.22
N ILE A 337 -5.59 24.91 -12.25
CA ILE A 337 -5.12 26.27 -11.98
C ILE A 337 -3.70 26.41 -12.49
N LYS A 338 -3.49 27.29 -13.47
CA LYS A 338 -2.18 27.58 -14.05
C LYS A 338 -2.02 29.07 -14.35
N GLY A 339 -0.78 29.54 -14.31
CA GLY A 339 -0.38 30.92 -14.58
C GLY A 339 0.05 31.64 -13.32
N ASN A 340 0.21 32.97 -13.41
CA ASN A 340 0.75 33.80 -12.32
C ASN A 340 -0.32 34.10 -11.27
N VAL A 341 -0.93 33.03 -10.72
CA VAL A 341 -1.75 33.14 -9.51
C VAL A 341 -0.78 33.23 -8.34
N ALA A 342 -0.91 34.32 -7.57
CA ALA A 342 -0.05 34.53 -6.42
C ALA A 342 -0.24 33.41 -5.39
N VAL A 343 0.88 32.91 -4.84
CA VAL A 343 0.90 31.80 -3.87
C VAL A 343 0.01 32.08 -2.66
N ASP A 344 -0.06 33.33 -2.20
CA ASP A 344 -0.87 33.76 -1.05
C ASP A 344 -2.38 33.83 -1.34
N VAL A 345 -2.79 33.70 -2.60
CA VAL A 345 -4.20 33.56 -3.00
C VAL A 345 -4.68 32.12 -2.84
N LEU A 346 -3.81 31.15 -3.14
CA LEU A 346 -4.14 29.73 -3.18
C LEU A 346 -3.81 28.99 -1.88
N PHE A 347 -2.71 29.33 -1.24
CA PHE A 347 -2.14 28.54 -0.16
C PHE A 347 -2.05 29.32 1.15
N GLU A 348 -2.21 28.62 2.27
CA GLU A 348 -2.15 29.24 3.60
C GLU A 348 -0.74 29.80 3.87
N THR A 349 0.30 29.02 3.54
CA THR A 349 1.70 29.40 3.73
C THR A 349 2.52 29.36 2.44
N GLY A 350 2.08 28.59 1.44
CA GLY A 350 2.84 28.32 0.22
C GLY A 350 4.10 27.50 0.43
N LYS A 351 4.19 26.75 1.53
CA LYS A 351 5.35 25.93 1.89
C LYS A 351 4.91 24.53 2.28
N LEU A 352 5.81 23.57 2.09
CA LEU A 352 5.68 22.25 2.68
C LEU A 352 5.59 22.35 4.19
N THR A 353 4.50 21.81 4.74
CA THR A 353 4.26 21.63 6.17
C THR A 353 3.70 20.25 6.41
N ASP A 354 3.93 19.72 7.61
CA ASP A 354 3.14 18.59 8.09
C ASP A 354 1.71 19.07 8.30
N ASN A 355 0.79 18.57 7.48
CA ASN A 355 -0.65 18.85 7.57
C ASN A 355 -1.44 17.56 7.84
N GLY A 356 -0.80 16.53 8.41
CA GLY A 356 -1.27 15.16 8.46
C GLY A 356 -0.90 14.35 7.21
N GLY A 357 -1.18 13.05 7.24
CA GLY A 357 -0.86 12.12 6.15
C GLY A 357 0.56 11.56 6.18
N PRO A 358 0.92 10.73 5.17
CA PRO A 358 2.23 10.07 5.12
C PRO A 358 3.37 11.02 4.74
N THR A 359 3.09 12.11 4.00
CA THR A 359 4.12 13.06 3.55
C THR A 359 3.70 14.53 3.71
N PRO A 360 4.65 15.48 3.88
CA PRO A 360 4.33 16.90 4.00
C PRO A 360 3.65 17.48 2.76
N THR A 361 2.62 18.30 2.93
CA THR A 361 1.84 18.88 1.81
C THR A 361 1.87 20.41 1.83
N ILE A 362 1.30 21.05 0.80
CA ILE A 362 1.04 22.49 0.77
C ILE A 362 -0.46 22.74 0.94
N ALA A 363 -0.88 23.14 2.14
CA ALA A 363 -2.28 23.37 2.45
C ALA A 363 -2.90 24.52 1.64
N LEU A 364 -4.10 24.28 1.11
CA LEU A 364 -4.94 25.32 0.52
C LEU A 364 -5.37 26.32 1.59
N ARG A 365 -5.47 27.59 1.19
CA ARG A 365 -6.05 28.64 2.02
C ARG A 365 -7.56 28.46 2.06
N ASP A 366 -8.12 28.22 3.25
CA ASP A 366 -9.57 28.11 3.49
C ASP A 366 -10.24 29.49 3.41
N ASP A 367 -10.37 30.00 2.18
CA ASP A 367 -11.05 31.25 1.85
C ASP A 367 -12.02 31.00 0.70
N PRO A 368 -13.31 31.39 0.78
CA PRO A 368 -14.27 31.20 -0.30
C PRO A 368 -13.92 31.87 -1.65
N SER A 369 -12.92 32.77 -1.66
CA SER A 369 -12.37 33.38 -2.87
C SER A 369 -11.22 32.58 -3.50
N ASN A 370 -10.73 31.54 -2.82
CA ASN A 370 -9.73 30.62 -3.34
C ASN A 370 -10.33 29.84 -4.51
N PRO A 371 -9.84 30.03 -5.75
CA PRO A 371 -10.41 29.37 -6.92
C PRO A 371 -10.16 27.85 -6.96
N ALA A 372 -9.31 27.30 -6.09
CA ALA A 372 -9.10 25.87 -5.98
C ALA A 372 -10.26 25.15 -5.27
N ILE A 373 -10.92 25.84 -4.34
CA ILE A 373 -11.95 25.24 -3.49
C ILE A 373 -13.19 24.90 -4.30
N GLY A 374 -13.60 23.62 -4.30
CA GLY A 374 -14.71 23.07 -5.08
C GLY A 374 -14.55 23.19 -6.59
N GLY A 375 -13.31 23.34 -7.06
CA GLY A 375 -13.00 23.61 -8.46
C GLY A 375 -12.73 22.36 -9.30
N ALA A 376 -12.53 21.19 -8.69
CA ALA A 376 -12.17 19.98 -9.42
C ALA A 376 -13.35 19.41 -10.21
N ASP A 377 -13.04 18.66 -11.27
CA ASP A 377 -14.00 17.82 -11.97
C ASP A 377 -14.34 16.60 -11.13
N THR A 378 -15.59 16.51 -10.66
CA THR A 378 -16.08 15.41 -9.83
C THR A 378 -15.96 14.04 -10.52
N ASP A 379 -15.96 13.99 -11.85
CA ASP A 379 -15.90 12.72 -12.60
C ASP A 379 -14.48 12.14 -12.66
N THR A 380 -13.46 12.97 -12.42
CA THR A 380 -12.04 12.57 -12.48
C THR A 380 -11.26 12.86 -11.19
N ALA A 381 -11.90 13.50 -10.21
CA ALA A 381 -11.35 13.70 -8.89
C ALA A 381 -11.20 12.35 -8.16
N LEU A 382 -10.11 12.20 -7.41
CA LEU A 382 -9.90 11.04 -6.55
C LEU A 382 -10.78 11.16 -5.30
N ALA A 383 -11.05 10.03 -4.65
CA ALA A 383 -11.91 9.99 -3.47
C ALA A 383 -11.25 10.62 -2.22
N VAL A 384 -9.92 10.55 -2.14
CA VAL A 384 -9.11 11.09 -1.04
C VAL A 384 -8.08 12.10 -1.57
N ASP A 385 -7.57 12.94 -0.67
CA ASP A 385 -6.42 13.81 -0.93
C ASP A 385 -5.10 13.14 -0.50
N GLN A 386 -3.97 13.84 -0.65
CA GLN A 386 -2.63 13.26 -0.39
C GLN A 386 -2.45 12.77 1.05
N ARG A 387 -3.27 13.26 1.98
CA ARG A 387 -3.19 12.89 3.38
C ARG A 387 -4.02 11.65 3.72
N GLY A 388 -4.76 11.12 2.74
CA GLY A 388 -5.79 10.10 2.94
C GLY A 388 -7.13 10.67 3.42
N LEU A 389 -7.31 12.00 3.45
CA LEU A 389 -8.58 12.60 3.86
C LEU A 389 -9.60 12.54 2.73
N GLN A 390 -10.84 12.19 3.05
CA GLN A 390 -11.92 12.10 2.07
C GLN A 390 -12.29 13.48 1.55
N ARG A 391 -12.43 13.55 0.22
CA ARG A 391 -12.91 14.74 -0.47
C ARG A 391 -14.42 14.84 -0.42
N ASP A 392 -14.93 16.06 -0.39
CA ASP A 392 -16.38 16.27 -0.34
C ASP A 392 -17.03 16.17 -1.73
N SER A 393 -18.34 16.39 -1.83
CA SER A 393 -19.08 16.31 -3.10
C SER A 393 -18.67 17.34 -4.16
N ALA A 394 -17.92 18.36 -3.78
CA ALA A 394 -17.28 19.36 -4.62
C ALA A 394 -15.78 19.36 -4.31
N PRO A 395 -15.01 18.41 -4.87
CA PRO A 395 -13.59 18.26 -4.57
C PRO A 395 -12.76 19.48 -4.99
N ASP A 396 -11.66 19.70 -4.29
CA ASP A 396 -10.72 20.79 -4.57
C ASP A 396 -9.71 20.43 -5.67
N ILE A 397 -9.25 21.46 -6.39
CA ILE A 397 -8.13 21.32 -7.34
C ILE A 397 -6.82 21.18 -6.55
N GLY A 398 -5.96 20.25 -6.97
CA GLY A 398 -4.64 19.99 -6.38
C GLY A 398 -4.64 18.78 -5.45
N ALA A 399 -3.49 18.51 -4.84
CA ALA A 399 -3.24 17.35 -3.99
C ALA A 399 -3.86 17.45 -2.57
N PHE A 400 -4.45 18.59 -2.21
CA PHE A 400 -4.95 18.87 -0.86
C PHE A 400 -6.43 19.27 -0.91
N GLU A 401 -7.22 18.75 0.02
CA GLU A 401 -8.63 19.10 0.23
C GLU A 401 -8.81 20.05 1.42
N ALA A 402 -9.28 21.28 1.17
CA ALA A 402 -9.64 22.23 2.22
C ALA A 402 -10.88 21.74 2.97
N GLY A 403 -10.73 21.50 4.27
CA GLY A 403 -11.83 20.92 5.06
C GLY A 403 -12.09 19.46 4.77
N GLY A 404 -11.16 18.76 4.10
CA GLY A 404 -11.18 17.31 3.96
C GLY A 404 -11.50 16.66 5.29
N ALA A 405 -12.49 15.78 5.28
CA ALA A 405 -12.82 15.02 6.47
C ALA A 405 -11.81 13.87 6.57
N GLU A 406 -11.41 13.52 7.79
CA GLU A 406 -11.00 12.13 8.04
C GLU A 406 -12.02 11.23 7.34
N PRO A 407 -11.61 10.25 6.52
CA PRO A 407 -12.55 9.36 5.83
C PRO A 407 -13.62 8.95 6.83
N GLY A 408 -14.84 9.46 6.60
CA GLY A 408 -15.72 9.96 7.68
C GLY A 408 -15.75 9.02 8.86
N THR A 409 -15.06 9.33 9.98
CA THR A 409 -14.84 8.47 11.17
C THR A 409 -15.83 7.32 11.19
N ASP A 410 -15.51 6.18 10.57
CA ASP A 410 -16.49 5.27 9.97
C ASP A 410 -17.72 5.09 10.84
N SER A 411 -18.73 5.96 10.78
CA SER A 411 -19.71 5.92 11.85
C SER A 411 -20.61 4.76 11.51
N PHE A 412 -20.60 3.71 12.33
CA PHE A 412 -21.34 2.51 11.98
C PHE A 412 -22.81 2.89 11.70
N PRO A 413 -23.34 2.60 10.50
CA PRO A 413 -24.67 3.05 10.12
C PRO A 413 -25.72 2.45 11.06
N GLN A 414 -26.79 3.19 11.33
CA GLN A 414 -27.87 2.65 12.15
C GLN A 414 -28.66 1.60 11.37
N LEU A 415 -28.43 0.33 11.72
CA LEU A 415 -29.13 -0.79 11.10
C LEU A 415 -30.52 -0.98 11.72
N VAL A 416 -31.51 -1.20 10.86
CA VAL A 416 -32.90 -1.45 11.25
C VAL A 416 -33.44 -2.59 10.39
N GLU A 417 -33.91 -3.64 11.06
CA GLU A 417 -34.56 -4.80 10.41
C GLU A 417 -35.54 -4.39 9.30
N LYS A 418 -35.32 -4.93 8.10
CA LYS A 418 -36.03 -4.72 6.84
C LYS A 418 -35.98 -3.31 6.28
N GLN A 419 -35.03 -2.51 6.74
CA GLN A 419 -34.75 -1.19 6.18
C GLN A 419 -33.41 -1.24 5.46
N THR A 420 -33.47 -1.16 4.14
CA THR A 420 -32.27 -1.14 3.30
C THR A 420 -31.35 0.02 3.70
N VAL A 421 -30.08 -0.31 3.94
CA VAL A 421 -28.99 0.65 4.15
C VAL A 421 -28.73 1.43 2.86
N PRO A 422 -28.60 2.76 2.91
CA PRO A 422 -28.20 3.56 1.75
C PRO A 422 -26.91 3.03 1.12
N THR A 423 -26.86 2.97 -0.21
CA THR A 423 -25.73 2.35 -0.93
C THR A 423 -24.40 3.06 -0.67
N ASP A 424 -24.43 4.35 -0.37
CA ASP A 424 -23.29 5.19 0.03
C ASP A 424 -22.84 4.97 1.48
N GLU A 425 -23.61 4.25 2.30
CA GLU A 425 -23.22 3.79 3.63
C GLU A 425 -22.64 2.35 3.61
N ILE A 426 -22.65 1.67 2.46
CA ILE A 426 -22.01 0.36 2.28
C ILE A 426 -20.54 0.58 1.93
N ASN A 427 -19.66 0.23 2.85
CA ASN A 427 -18.22 0.52 2.78
C ASN A 427 -17.32 -0.73 2.86
N GLY A 428 -17.88 -1.94 2.97
CA GLY A 428 -17.07 -3.15 3.07
C GLY A 428 -16.23 -3.19 4.34
N VAL A 429 -15.12 -3.93 4.32
CA VAL A 429 -14.05 -3.86 5.32
C VAL A 429 -12.73 -3.84 4.57
N ASP A 430 -11.92 -2.82 4.84
CA ASP A 430 -10.53 -2.79 4.43
C ASP A 430 -9.71 -3.80 5.28
N PRO A 431 -9.10 -4.84 4.70
CA PRO A 431 -8.27 -5.79 5.43
C PRO A 431 -7.14 -5.12 6.22
N ALA A 432 -6.63 -3.97 5.78
CA ALA A 432 -5.60 -3.21 6.48
C ALA A 432 -6.08 -2.69 7.85
N ARG A 433 -7.39 -2.75 8.14
CA ARG A 433 -7.94 -2.42 9.45
C ARG A 433 -7.99 -3.60 10.41
N PHE A 434 -7.88 -4.83 9.92
CA PHE A 434 -7.88 -6.06 10.72
C PHE A 434 -6.47 -6.58 10.87
N VAL A 435 -5.66 -5.75 11.51
CA VAL A 435 -4.25 -6.04 11.77
C VAL A 435 -4.10 -6.43 13.23
N ILE A 436 -3.40 -7.53 13.47
CA ILE A 436 -3.04 -7.99 14.82
C ILE A 436 -2.08 -6.97 15.42
N GLY A 437 -2.44 -6.40 16.57
CA GLY A 437 -1.59 -5.40 17.23
C GLY A 437 -0.31 -6.00 17.81
N GLU A 438 0.56 -5.14 18.32
CA GLU A 438 1.83 -5.50 18.99
C GLU A 438 1.65 -6.52 20.14
N ASP A 439 0.49 -6.50 20.81
CA ASP A 439 0.15 -7.45 21.85
C ASP A 439 -0.14 -8.87 21.32
N GLY A 440 -0.22 -9.04 19.99
CA GLY A 440 -0.40 -10.33 19.31
C GLY A 440 -1.80 -10.91 19.43
N ASP A 441 -2.84 -10.09 19.64
CA ASP A 441 -4.21 -10.57 19.83
C ASP A 441 -5.28 -9.60 19.32
N ALA A 442 -6.48 -10.13 19.09
CA ALA A 442 -7.70 -9.38 18.82
C ALA A 442 -8.91 -10.13 19.39
N SER A 443 -10.00 -9.43 19.67
CA SER A 443 -11.23 -10.04 20.17
C SER A 443 -12.40 -9.82 19.22
N ILE A 444 -13.22 -10.86 19.08
CA ILE A 444 -14.44 -10.85 18.27
C ILE A 444 -15.62 -11.01 19.23
N THR A 445 -16.45 -9.97 19.32
CA THR A 445 -17.59 -9.91 20.23
C THR A 445 -18.89 -9.98 19.45
N TYR A 446 -19.75 -10.95 19.78
CA TYR A 446 -21.11 -11.03 19.25
C TYR A 446 -21.99 -9.91 19.84
N LEU A 447 -22.65 -9.13 18.99
CA LEU A 447 -23.54 -8.05 19.45
C LEU A 447 -25.02 -8.37 19.25
N ASP A 448 -25.43 -8.74 18.03
CA ASP A 448 -26.83 -9.03 17.70
C ASP A 448 -26.97 -9.88 16.41
N GLU A 449 -28.15 -10.43 16.15
CA GLU A 449 -28.52 -11.21 14.95
C GLU A 449 -30.02 -11.06 14.62
N TYR A 450 -30.35 -10.84 13.34
CA TYR A 450 -31.73 -10.82 12.82
C TYR A 450 -31.91 -11.64 11.52
N ALA A 451 -31.09 -12.66 11.31
CA ALA A 451 -31.18 -13.53 10.14
C ALA A 451 -32.36 -14.52 10.25
N GLY A 452 -32.63 -15.03 11.45
CA GLY A 452 -33.49 -16.20 11.67
C GLY A 452 -32.87 -17.50 11.15
N TYR A 453 -31.56 -17.49 10.89
CA TYR A 453 -30.76 -18.63 10.46
C TYR A 453 -29.87 -19.14 11.58
N GLN A 454 -29.31 -20.33 11.39
CA GLN A 454 -28.28 -20.89 12.27
C GLN A 454 -26.93 -20.80 11.57
N SER A 455 -26.44 -19.56 11.42
CA SER A 455 -25.21 -19.27 10.69
C SER A 455 -23.96 -19.65 11.50
N VAL A 456 -22.80 -19.69 10.85
CA VAL A 456 -21.50 -20.03 11.47
C VAL A 456 -20.51 -18.90 11.16
N LEU A 457 -19.84 -18.37 12.18
CA LEU A 457 -18.78 -17.35 12.00
C LEU A 457 -17.41 -18.02 12.14
N GLY A 458 -16.51 -17.73 11.22
CA GLY A 458 -15.11 -18.07 11.31
C GLY A 458 -14.19 -16.90 11.00
N VAL A 459 -12.90 -17.15 11.20
CA VAL A 459 -11.78 -16.23 10.98
C VAL A 459 -10.66 -16.97 10.25
N TYR A 460 -9.89 -16.28 9.42
CA TYR A 460 -8.64 -16.74 8.82
C TYR A 460 -7.59 -15.65 8.90
N LEU A 461 -6.32 -16.03 8.93
CA LEU A 461 -5.19 -15.10 8.79
C LEU A 461 -4.86 -14.92 7.30
N LEU A 462 -4.31 -13.77 6.96
CA LEU A 462 -3.79 -13.42 5.65
C LEU A 462 -2.27 -13.31 5.74
N ASP A 463 -1.56 -13.97 4.84
CA ASP A 463 -0.11 -13.77 4.72
C ASP A 463 0.22 -12.51 3.91
N GLU A 464 1.50 -12.20 3.80
CA GLU A 464 2.03 -11.05 3.03
C GLU A 464 1.59 -11.05 1.55
N ASN A 465 1.26 -12.22 0.99
CA ASN A 465 0.78 -12.38 -0.38
C ASN A 465 -0.75 -12.33 -0.47
N GLN A 466 -1.43 -11.98 0.62
CA GLN A 466 -2.89 -11.98 0.76
C GLN A 466 -3.50 -13.37 0.47
N GLN A 467 -2.74 -14.43 0.72
CA GLN A 467 -3.24 -15.80 0.67
C GLN A 467 -4.06 -16.08 1.93
N ILE A 468 -5.19 -16.76 1.77
CA ILE A 468 -6.06 -17.14 2.88
C ILE A 468 -5.44 -18.36 3.57
N GLY A 469 -5.04 -18.16 4.84
CA GLY A 469 -4.49 -19.20 5.69
C GLY A 469 -5.53 -20.21 6.20
N GLU A 470 -5.15 -20.96 7.24
CA GLU A 470 -6.05 -21.92 7.88
C GLU A 470 -7.21 -21.20 8.58
N ALA A 471 -8.44 -21.64 8.30
CA ALA A 471 -9.65 -21.06 8.89
C ALA A 471 -10.00 -21.72 10.23
N ARG A 472 -10.46 -20.90 11.18
CA ARG A 472 -10.93 -21.29 12.52
C ARG A 472 -12.38 -20.85 12.71
N ILE A 473 -13.15 -21.62 13.46
CA ILE A 473 -14.55 -21.29 13.78
C ILE A 473 -14.56 -20.47 15.07
N VAL A 474 -15.16 -19.28 15.00
CA VAL A 474 -15.35 -18.36 16.14
C VAL A 474 -16.63 -18.74 16.89
N PHE A 475 -17.74 -18.81 16.15
CA PHE A 475 -19.04 -19.23 16.68
C PHE A 475 -19.63 -20.31 15.77
N ASP A 476 -19.77 -21.52 16.28
CA ASP A 476 -20.27 -22.69 15.53
C ASP A 476 -21.79 -22.65 15.28
N ARG A 477 -22.53 -21.84 16.05
CA ARG A 477 -23.95 -21.58 15.87
C ARG A 477 -24.32 -20.18 16.34
N ILE A 478 -24.47 -19.28 15.38
CA ILE A 478 -25.01 -17.95 15.58
C ILE A 478 -26.53 -18.06 15.61
N GLU A 479 -27.09 -17.88 16.80
CA GLU A 479 -28.51 -17.72 17.05
C GLU A 479 -28.61 -17.07 18.43
N ASP A 480 -29.33 -15.97 18.54
CA ASP A 480 -29.42 -15.26 19.81
C ASP A 480 -30.17 -16.11 20.88
N ALA A 481 -29.73 -16.03 22.12
CA ALA A 481 -30.35 -16.72 23.24
C ALA A 481 -31.74 -16.15 23.58
N GLU A 482 -31.97 -14.87 23.34
CA GLU A 482 -33.20 -14.15 23.63
C GLU A 482 -34.00 -13.84 22.36
N THR A 483 -35.32 -13.89 22.46
CA THR A 483 -36.22 -13.38 21.42
C THR A 483 -36.10 -11.87 21.31
N SER A 484 -36.19 -11.29 20.11
CA SER A 484 -36.05 -9.83 19.96
C SER A 484 -37.00 -9.05 20.88
N PRO A 485 -36.48 -8.11 21.70
CA PRO A 485 -37.31 -7.20 22.50
C PRO A 485 -37.85 -6.03 21.66
N VAL A 486 -37.44 -5.90 20.40
CA VAL A 486 -37.73 -4.73 19.55
C VAL A 486 -39.14 -4.85 18.97
N ALA A 487 -39.99 -3.89 19.30
CA ALA A 487 -41.36 -3.84 18.80
C ALA A 487 -41.37 -3.65 17.27
N GLY A 488 -41.82 -4.67 16.54
CA GLY A 488 -41.91 -4.64 15.07
C GLY A 488 -41.01 -5.66 14.38
N VAL A 489 -40.01 -6.19 15.07
CA VAL A 489 -39.22 -7.34 14.61
C VAL A 489 -40.07 -8.60 14.78
N SER A 490 -40.14 -9.42 13.73
CA SER A 490 -40.89 -10.69 13.79
C SER A 490 -40.17 -11.70 14.68
N GLU A 491 -40.91 -12.49 15.47
CA GLU A 491 -40.34 -13.64 16.20
C GLU A 491 -39.57 -14.60 15.28
N SER A 492 -39.86 -14.63 13.98
CA SER A 492 -39.10 -15.43 13.01
C SER A 492 -37.74 -14.87 12.61
N ALA A 493 -37.49 -13.57 12.82
CA ALA A 493 -36.20 -12.94 12.52
C ALA A 493 -35.19 -13.11 13.66
N ARG A 494 -35.68 -13.21 14.91
CA ARG A 494 -34.88 -13.56 16.08
C ARG A 494 -35.70 -14.47 17.01
N PRO A 495 -35.74 -15.78 16.73
CA PRO A 495 -36.58 -16.74 17.45
C PRO A 495 -36.13 -17.00 18.90
N GLY A 496 -34.89 -16.64 19.23
CA GLY A 496 -34.29 -16.91 20.54
C GLY A 496 -33.97 -18.40 20.74
N GLY A 497 -33.37 -18.73 21.88
CA GLY A 497 -33.04 -20.11 22.25
C GLY A 497 -31.76 -20.67 21.64
N GLY A 498 -30.98 -19.83 20.96
CA GLY A 498 -29.62 -20.13 20.56
C GLY A 498 -28.60 -20.05 21.71
N PRO A 499 -27.32 -20.32 21.43
CA PRO A 499 -26.30 -20.41 22.47
C PRO A 499 -25.68 -19.05 22.84
N LEU A 500 -25.82 -18.01 22.01
CA LEU A 500 -25.08 -16.75 22.16
C LEU A 500 -25.89 -15.68 22.91
N ASN A 501 -25.22 -14.93 23.78
CA ASN A 501 -25.73 -13.70 24.37
C ASN A 501 -24.92 -12.53 23.82
N SER A 502 -25.56 -11.37 23.64
CA SER A 502 -24.84 -10.13 23.33
C SER A 502 -23.71 -9.88 24.34
N GLY A 503 -22.49 -9.68 23.82
CA GLY A 503 -21.25 -9.55 24.59
C GLY A 503 -20.42 -10.84 24.70
N ASP A 504 -20.91 -11.99 24.21
CA ASP A 504 -20.08 -13.20 24.12
C ASP A 504 -18.87 -12.93 23.21
N THR A 505 -17.67 -13.19 23.72
CA THR A 505 -16.39 -12.79 23.11
C THR A 505 -15.48 -14.00 22.93
N VAL A 506 -14.75 -14.03 21.82
CA VAL A 506 -13.67 -14.99 21.55
C VAL A 506 -12.40 -14.21 21.22
N MET A 507 -11.28 -14.56 21.86
CA MET A 507 -9.97 -13.99 21.53
C MET A 507 -9.36 -14.77 20.37
N LEU A 508 -8.59 -14.13 19.49
CA LEU A 508 -7.85 -14.85 18.45
C LEU A 508 -6.81 -15.80 19.07
N SER A 509 -6.23 -15.43 20.21
CA SER A 509 -5.33 -16.29 20.99
C SER A 509 -5.99 -17.56 21.57
N ASP A 510 -7.33 -17.64 21.57
CA ASP A 510 -8.05 -18.88 21.89
C ASP A 510 -8.14 -19.83 20.68
N LEU A 511 -7.98 -19.30 19.46
CA LEU A 511 -8.16 -19.99 18.18
C LEU A 511 -6.84 -20.33 17.48
N PHE A 512 -5.82 -19.51 17.67
CA PHE A 512 -4.50 -19.59 17.06
C PHE A 512 -3.42 -19.65 18.14
N SER A 513 -2.29 -20.28 17.80
CA SER A 513 -1.11 -20.26 18.65
C SER A 513 -0.43 -18.88 18.60
N ALA A 514 0.38 -18.57 19.61
CA ALA A 514 1.14 -17.32 19.63
C ALA A 514 2.15 -17.22 18.47
N GLU A 515 2.61 -18.35 17.95
CA GLU A 515 3.47 -18.39 16.76
C GLU A 515 2.72 -18.11 15.45
N GLU A 516 1.41 -18.33 15.42
CA GLU A 516 0.55 -18.00 14.26
C GLU A 516 0.06 -16.55 14.31
N LEU A 517 0.00 -15.92 15.49
CA LEU A 517 -0.42 -14.53 15.66
C LEU A 517 0.78 -13.61 15.67
N ALA A 518 1.43 -13.42 14.52
CA ALA A 518 2.47 -12.40 14.43
C ALA A 518 1.84 -11.00 14.50
N ALA A 519 2.54 -10.06 15.16
CA ALA A 519 2.16 -8.67 15.09
C ALA A 519 2.18 -8.21 13.62
N HIS A 520 1.23 -7.34 13.26
CA HIS A 520 1.01 -6.81 11.92
C HIS A 520 0.42 -7.77 10.88
N ASP A 521 0.23 -9.05 11.21
CA ASP A 521 -0.52 -9.95 10.35
C ASP A 521 -1.98 -9.48 10.23
N SER A 522 -2.51 -9.55 9.01
CA SER A 522 -3.90 -9.21 8.75
C SER A 522 -4.80 -10.43 8.90
N PHE A 523 -6.07 -10.23 9.23
CA PHE A 523 -7.05 -11.32 9.28
C PHE A 523 -8.37 -10.93 8.62
N GLY A 524 -9.13 -11.94 8.20
CA GLY A 524 -10.47 -11.79 7.65
C GLY A 524 -11.47 -12.67 8.37
N LEU A 525 -12.74 -12.29 8.29
CA LEU A 525 -13.86 -13.07 8.82
C LEU A 525 -14.65 -13.69 7.68
N PHE A 526 -15.34 -14.78 7.98
CA PHE A 526 -16.32 -15.34 7.07
C PHE A 526 -17.56 -15.86 7.79
N LEU A 527 -18.71 -15.69 7.15
CA LEU A 527 -20.01 -16.16 7.61
C LEU A 527 -20.52 -17.27 6.68
N ILE A 528 -20.87 -18.43 7.24
CA ILE A 528 -21.56 -19.50 6.51
C ILE A 528 -23.07 -19.37 6.79
N ALA A 529 -23.80 -18.81 5.83
CA ALA A 529 -25.24 -18.56 5.97
C ALA A 529 -26.03 -19.86 6.15
N ASP A 530 -26.70 -19.99 7.30
CA ASP A 530 -27.41 -21.19 7.75
C ASP A 530 -26.51 -22.45 7.81
N GLY A 531 -25.21 -22.24 8.05
CA GLY A 531 -24.17 -23.27 8.02
C GLY A 531 -24.39 -24.40 9.03
N TYR A 532 -24.84 -24.09 10.24
CA TYR A 532 -25.04 -25.12 11.29
C TYR A 532 -26.16 -26.09 10.90
N ALA A 533 -27.26 -25.60 10.32
CA ALA A 533 -28.39 -26.44 9.93
C ALA A 533 -28.14 -27.25 8.63
N LYS A 534 -27.29 -26.73 7.73
CA LYS A 534 -26.99 -27.37 6.44
C LYS A 534 -25.90 -28.43 6.50
N ASN A 535 -25.06 -28.41 7.53
CA ASN A 535 -23.94 -29.34 7.68
C ASN A 535 -24.23 -30.43 8.72
N PRO A 536 -23.52 -31.59 8.68
CA PRO A 536 -23.67 -32.62 9.69
C PRO A 536 -23.37 -32.10 11.11
N GLU A 537 -24.17 -32.54 12.09
CA GLU A 537 -23.93 -32.24 13.51
C GLU A 537 -22.49 -32.65 13.89
N GLY A 538 -21.78 -31.72 14.52
CA GLY A 538 -20.39 -31.89 14.95
C GLY A 538 -19.32 -31.70 13.86
N LEU A 539 -19.68 -31.25 12.64
CA LEU A 539 -18.69 -30.90 11.61
C LEU A 539 -17.71 -29.83 12.11
N PHE A 540 -18.22 -28.86 12.89
CA PHE A 540 -17.47 -27.72 13.39
C PHE A 540 -16.74 -27.96 14.72
N ASP A 541 -16.94 -29.12 15.36
CA ASP A 541 -16.38 -29.43 16.68
C ASP A 541 -14.87 -29.75 16.66
N SER A 542 -14.31 -30.11 15.50
CA SER A 542 -12.92 -30.58 15.38
C SER A 542 -12.42 -30.58 13.95
N GLY A 543 -11.12 -30.81 13.74
CA GLY A 543 -10.48 -30.83 12.42
C GLY A 543 -9.92 -29.46 12.07
N ARG A 544 -9.76 -29.20 10.78
CA ARG A 544 -9.39 -27.88 10.27
C ARG A 544 -10.17 -27.49 9.04
N PHE A 545 -10.14 -26.20 8.73
CA PHE A 545 -10.84 -25.63 7.59
C PHE A 545 -9.84 -24.94 6.66
N GLU A 546 -9.96 -25.20 5.36
CA GLU A 546 -9.13 -24.59 4.33
C GLU A 546 -10.02 -24.03 3.23
N PHE A 547 -9.78 -22.78 2.84
CA PHE A 547 -10.33 -22.20 1.62
C PHE A 547 -9.45 -22.60 0.44
N VAL A 548 -10.05 -23.13 -0.62
CA VAL A 548 -9.33 -23.59 -1.80
C VAL A 548 -9.81 -22.92 -3.09
N ASP A 549 -8.86 -22.69 -3.98
CA ASP A 549 -9.08 -22.33 -5.38
C ASP A 549 -8.60 -23.48 -6.27
N GLY A 550 -9.53 -24.32 -6.69
CA GLY A 550 -9.25 -25.52 -7.48
C GLY A 550 -8.44 -26.58 -6.72
N ILE A 551 -7.11 -26.54 -6.84
CA ILE A 551 -6.20 -27.48 -6.16
C ILE A 551 -5.26 -26.80 -5.16
N GLY A 552 -5.28 -25.47 -5.10
CA GLY A 552 -4.40 -24.68 -4.24
C GLY A 552 -5.18 -23.93 -3.16
N PRO A 553 -4.45 -23.28 -2.24
CA PRO A 553 -5.06 -22.34 -1.30
C PRO A 553 -5.70 -21.16 -2.05
N ALA A 554 -6.76 -20.60 -1.49
CA ALA A 554 -7.37 -19.37 -2.00
C ALA A 554 -6.56 -18.13 -1.60
N SER A 555 -6.78 -17.02 -2.30
CA SER A 555 -6.27 -15.68 -1.93
C SER A 555 -7.41 -14.66 -1.97
N LEU A 556 -7.17 -13.42 -1.54
CA LEU A 556 -8.15 -12.34 -1.68
C LEU A 556 -8.55 -12.06 -3.14
N SER A 557 -7.72 -12.44 -4.11
CA SER A 557 -8.04 -12.31 -5.54
C SER A 557 -8.92 -13.46 -6.09
N THR A 558 -9.11 -14.54 -5.32
CA THR A 558 -9.90 -15.70 -5.76
C THR A 558 -11.37 -15.33 -5.90
N THR A 559 -12.01 -15.76 -6.97
CA THR A 559 -13.47 -15.61 -7.12
C THR A 559 -14.20 -16.77 -6.43
N GLN A 560 -14.92 -16.46 -5.36
CA GLN A 560 -15.79 -17.40 -4.63
C GLN A 560 -15.08 -18.71 -4.22
N PRO A 561 -14.12 -18.67 -3.28
CA PRO A 561 -13.39 -19.86 -2.85
C PRO A 561 -14.30 -20.91 -2.19
N GLU A 562 -13.90 -22.18 -2.31
CA GLU A 562 -14.62 -23.30 -1.67
C GLU A 562 -14.03 -23.58 -0.28
N LEU A 563 -14.88 -23.76 0.74
CA LEU A 563 -14.43 -24.15 2.08
C LEU A 563 -14.51 -25.65 2.29
N PHE A 564 -13.40 -26.26 2.72
CA PHE A 564 -13.34 -27.68 3.06
C PHE A 564 -13.00 -27.89 4.53
N HIS A 565 -13.73 -28.81 5.16
CA HIS A 565 -13.35 -29.45 6.41
C HIS A 565 -12.40 -30.61 6.16
N ILE A 566 -11.30 -30.65 6.89
CA ILE A 566 -10.30 -31.72 6.83
C ILE A 566 -10.23 -32.36 8.21
N SER A 567 -10.73 -33.59 8.31
CA SER A 567 -10.69 -34.35 9.57
C SER A 567 -9.26 -34.71 9.97
N GLY A 568 -9.04 -35.12 11.23
CA GLY A 568 -7.73 -35.59 11.71
C GLY A 568 -7.18 -36.85 11.01
N HIS A 569 -7.94 -37.47 10.10
CA HIS A 569 -7.49 -38.54 9.20
C HIS A 569 -7.25 -38.08 7.76
N GLY A 570 -7.31 -36.78 7.49
CA GLY A 570 -7.11 -36.19 6.16
C GLY A 570 -8.28 -36.40 5.21
N THR A 571 -9.50 -36.69 5.71
CA THR A 571 -10.69 -36.75 4.85
C THR A 571 -11.25 -35.36 4.64
N TRP A 572 -11.45 -34.99 3.38
CA TRP A 572 -11.97 -33.71 2.94
C TRP A 572 -13.50 -33.77 2.77
N VAL A 573 -14.20 -32.82 3.37
CA VAL A 573 -15.65 -32.65 3.26
C VAL A 573 -15.92 -31.19 2.92
N MET A 574 -16.54 -30.94 1.77
CA MET A 574 -16.95 -29.58 1.40
C MET A 574 -18.00 -29.08 2.40
N VAL A 575 -17.80 -27.87 2.92
CA VAL A 575 -18.75 -27.21 3.82
C VAL A 575 -19.88 -26.62 2.98
N ILE A 576 -21.12 -26.91 3.36
CA ILE A 576 -22.32 -26.51 2.60
C ILE A 576 -22.87 -25.19 3.17
N GLY A 577 -23.00 -24.18 2.32
CA GLY A 577 -23.58 -22.89 2.68
C GLY A 577 -23.13 -21.82 1.70
N ASN A 578 -23.76 -20.66 1.75
CA ASN A 578 -23.21 -19.48 1.10
C ASN A 578 -22.25 -18.83 2.08
N ILE A 579 -21.04 -18.51 1.61
CA ILE A 579 -19.98 -17.98 2.45
C ILE A 579 -19.80 -16.51 2.11
N VAL A 580 -19.94 -15.64 3.10
CA VAL A 580 -19.66 -14.21 2.98
C VAL A 580 -18.32 -13.94 3.65
N HIS A 581 -17.42 -13.24 2.98
CA HIS A 581 -16.13 -12.80 3.47
C HIS A 581 -16.19 -11.33 3.86
N SER A 582 -15.52 -10.98 4.96
CA SER A 582 -15.34 -9.57 5.35
C SER A 582 -14.22 -8.91 4.56
N ALA A 583 -13.11 -9.63 4.33
CA ALA A 583 -11.96 -9.10 3.62
C ALA A 583 -12.33 -8.76 2.17
N ASP A 584 -11.83 -7.62 1.69
CA ASP A 584 -12.05 -7.13 0.34
C ASP A 584 -10.70 -6.79 -0.30
N ALA A 585 -10.42 -7.35 -1.48
CA ALA A 585 -9.21 -7.01 -2.24
C ALA A 585 -9.29 -5.62 -2.88
N THR A 586 -10.50 -5.06 -2.96
CA THR A 586 -10.83 -3.79 -3.62
C THR A 586 -11.76 -2.96 -2.73
N PRO A 587 -11.30 -2.56 -1.52
CA PRO A 587 -12.14 -1.83 -0.57
C PRO A 587 -12.69 -0.50 -1.12
N GLU A 588 -12.10 0.05 -2.18
CA GLU A 588 -12.57 1.22 -2.91
C GLU A 588 -13.87 0.98 -3.71
N THR A 589 -14.25 -0.27 -3.96
CA THR A 589 -15.51 -0.66 -4.58
C THR A 589 -16.37 -1.49 -3.62
N PRO A 590 -16.86 -0.95 -2.51
CA PRO A 590 -17.47 -1.73 -1.41
C PRO A 590 -18.77 -2.46 -1.76
N LEU A 591 -19.32 -2.21 -2.94
CA LEU A 591 -20.46 -2.95 -3.50
C LEU A 591 -20.06 -4.20 -4.27
N GLU A 592 -18.76 -4.39 -4.51
CA GLU A 592 -18.17 -5.48 -5.27
C GLU A 592 -17.13 -6.18 -4.40
N ASN A 593 -17.30 -7.49 -4.18
CA ASN A 593 -16.31 -8.30 -3.47
C ASN A 593 -16.28 -9.69 -4.12
N SER A 594 -15.18 -10.01 -4.81
CA SER A 594 -15.05 -11.21 -5.64
C SER A 594 -15.07 -12.52 -4.83
N LEU A 595 -14.72 -12.48 -3.54
CA LEU A 595 -14.81 -13.63 -2.63
C LEU A 595 -16.27 -13.98 -2.34
N ASN A 596 -17.15 -12.98 -2.35
CA ASN A 596 -18.56 -13.17 -2.05
C ASN A 596 -19.31 -13.77 -3.25
N PRO A 597 -20.32 -14.64 -3.01
CA PRO A 597 -21.14 -15.21 -4.06
C PRO A 597 -21.77 -14.13 -4.95
N GLY A 598 -21.46 -14.18 -6.24
CA GLY A 598 -21.93 -13.21 -7.23
C GLY A 598 -21.17 -11.87 -7.23
N GLY A 599 -20.04 -11.78 -6.53
CA GLY A 599 -19.17 -10.61 -6.54
C GLY A 599 -19.72 -9.41 -5.77
N GLN A 600 -20.58 -9.62 -4.76
CA GLN A 600 -21.34 -8.54 -4.12
C GLN A 600 -20.75 -8.12 -2.77
N GLY A 601 -20.76 -6.82 -2.50
CA GLY A 601 -20.57 -6.26 -1.17
C GLY A 601 -21.70 -6.70 -0.24
N ARG A 602 -21.34 -7.35 0.86
CA ARG A 602 -22.27 -7.92 1.86
C ARG A 602 -21.94 -7.48 3.28
N ILE A 603 -21.14 -6.44 3.38
CA ILE A 603 -20.61 -5.94 4.64
C ILE A 603 -20.79 -4.42 4.69
N VAL A 604 -21.27 -3.96 5.84
CA VAL A 604 -21.14 -2.57 6.29
C VAL A 604 -20.23 -2.59 7.52
N SER A 605 -19.45 -1.56 7.71
CA SER A 605 -18.58 -1.48 8.88
C SER A 605 -18.40 -0.07 9.39
N GLY A 606 -17.89 0.05 10.61
CA GLY A 606 -17.54 1.33 11.17
C GLY A 606 -17.23 1.31 12.66
N ILE A 607 -16.62 2.38 13.16
CA ILE A 607 -16.24 2.61 14.53
C ILE A 607 -17.47 3.02 15.38
N ASP A 608 -17.67 2.33 16.49
CA ASP A 608 -18.56 2.75 17.59
C ASP A 608 -17.80 2.69 18.93
N GLY A 609 -17.44 3.86 19.44
CA GLY A 609 -16.51 3.98 20.57
C GLY A 609 -15.10 3.56 20.17
N ASP A 610 -14.54 2.58 20.88
CA ASP A 610 -13.20 2.04 20.64
C ASP A 610 -13.24 0.76 19.77
N ASN A 611 -14.43 0.30 19.36
CA ASN A 611 -14.59 -0.95 18.63
C ASN A 611 -14.88 -0.71 17.15
N TYR A 612 -14.37 -1.60 16.32
CA TYR A 612 -14.77 -1.69 14.92
C TYR A 612 -15.96 -2.64 14.77
N ILE A 613 -17.10 -2.10 14.36
CA ILE A 613 -18.36 -2.84 14.20
C ILE A 613 -18.52 -3.29 12.77
N ILE A 614 -19.01 -4.51 12.58
CA ILE A 614 -19.33 -5.10 11.28
C ILE A 614 -20.79 -5.55 11.28
N GLY A 615 -21.53 -5.15 10.25
CA GLY A 615 -22.84 -5.68 9.91
C GLY A 615 -22.75 -6.54 8.65
N ILE A 616 -23.33 -7.73 8.67
CA ILE A 616 -23.31 -8.67 7.54
C ILE A 616 -24.72 -8.89 7.03
N GLU A 617 -24.87 -8.93 5.70
CA GLU A 617 -26.08 -9.37 5.00
C GLU A 617 -25.93 -10.82 4.54
N ASP A 618 -26.72 -11.74 5.09
CA ASP A 618 -26.69 -13.17 4.80
C ASP A 618 -27.91 -13.65 3.99
N LYS A 619 -28.97 -12.84 3.89
CA LYS A 619 -30.15 -13.17 3.09
C LYS A 619 -29.97 -12.91 1.59
N GLY A 620 -30.61 -13.77 0.79
CA GLY A 620 -30.80 -13.56 -0.64
C GLY A 620 -29.57 -13.83 -1.50
N PHE A 621 -29.06 -15.05 -1.43
CA PHE A 621 -28.25 -15.60 -2.50
C PHE A 621 -29.15 -16.12 -3.62
N PRO A 622 -28.94 -15.73 -4.88
CA PRO A 622 -29.62 -16.40 -5.97
C PRO A 622 -29.13 -17.86 -6.02
N ASP A 623 -29.97 -18.82 -5.63
CA ASP A 623 -29.76 -20.26 -5.83
C ASP A 623 -29.75 -20.66 -7.33
N GLY A 624 -29.22 -19.80 -8.22
CA GLY A 624 -29.35 -19.92 -9.67
C GLY A 624 -30.77 -19.73 -10.20
N GLY A 625 -31.73 -19.33 -9.34
CA GLY A 625 -33.12 -19.08 -9.68
C GLY A 625 -33.43 -17.59 -9.80
N ASN A 626 -33.97 -17.15 -10.94
CA ASN A 626 -34.34 -15.76 -11.25
C ASN A 626 -35.58 -15.26 -10.45
N SER A 627 -35.75 -15.69 -9.19
CA SER A 627 -36.87 -15.28 -8.33
C SER A 627 -36.49 -14.05 -7.52
N SER A 628 -37.28 -12.99 -7.61
CA SER A 628 -37.18 -11.76 -6.80
C SER A 628 -37.25 -11.96 -5.28
N ALA A 629 -37.37 -13.20 -4.79
CA ALA A 629 -37.35 -13.57 -3.38
C ALA A 629 -35.93 -13.92 -2.88
N SER A 630 -34.92 -13.83 -3.74
CA SER A 630 -33.51 -14.13 -3.44
C SER A 630 -32.62 -12.88 -3.49
N LYS A 631 -33.17 -11.69 -3.25
CA LYS A 631 -32.38 -10.49 -2.97
C LYS A 631 -32.46 -10.26 -1.47
N GLY A 632 -31.31 -10.05 -0.83
CA GLY A 632 -31.28 -9.64 0.57
C GLY A 632 -32.16 -8.41 0.81
N ASP A 633 -32.60 -8.21 2.04
CA ASP A 633 -33.29 -6.98 2.47
C ASP A 633 -32.36 -5.77 2.33
N GLY A 634 -31.04 -6.01 2.39
CA GLY A 634 -29.99 -5.01 2.38
C GLY A 634 -29.95 -4.21 3.66
N ASP A 635 -30.38 -4.78 4.78
CA ASP A 635 -30.39 -4.17 6.10
C ASP A 635 -29.14 -4.50 6.94
N PHE A 636 -28.33 -5.49 6.52
CA PHE A 636 -27.01 -5.85 7.06
C PHE A 636 -26.99 -6.14 8.57
N ASN A 637 -28.16 -6.37 9.19
CA ASN A 637 -28.28 -6.74 10.61
C ASN A 637 -28.50 -8.24 10.79
N ASP A 638 -28.26 -9.06 9.74
CA ASP A 638 -28.31 -10.52 9.85
C ASP A 638 -27.23 -11.03 10.83
N LEU A 639 -26.08 -10.36 10.92
CA LEU A 639 -25.13 -10.51 12.03
C LEU A 639 -24.45 -9.17 12.33
N ILE A 640 -24.36 -8.80 13.61
CA ILE A 640 -23.59 -7.65 14.07
C ILE A 640 -22.53 -8.12 15.07
N ILE A 641 -21.28 -7.76 14.81
CA ILE A 641 -20.13 -8.06 15.68
C ILE A 641 -19.26 -6.83 15.91
N ALA A 642 -18.59 -6.80 17.05
CA ALA A 642 -17.53 -5.84 17.36
C ALA A 642 -16.17 -6.53 17.32
N ILE A 643 -15.19 -5.84 16.78
CA ILE A 643 -13.79 -6.23 16.75
C ILE A 643 -13.01 -5.21 17.58
N ASP A 644 -12.26 -5.72 18.55
CA ASP A 644 -11.27 -4.96 19.30
C ASP A 644 -9.89 -5.56 18.99
N ALA A 645 -9.11 -4.85 18.19
CA ALA A 645 -7.75 -5.20 17.84
C ALA A 645 -6.83 -4.07 18.36
N PRO A 646 -6.19 -4.22 19.55
CA PRO A 646 -5.50 -3.13 20.24
C PRO A 646 -4.29 -2.48 19.51
N GLY A 647 -3.99 -2.86 18.27
CA GLY A 647 -3.03 -2.18 17.39
C GLY A 647 -3.61 -1.73 16.05
N ALA A 648 -4.90 -1.97 15.78
CA ALA A 648 -5.62 -1.23 14.74
C ALA A 648 -5.75 0.20 15.27
N SER A 649 -4.69 0.98 15.14
CA SER A 649 -4.70 2.34 15.61
C SER A 649 -5.92 3.00 14.99
N SER A 650 -6.82 3.49 15.84
CA SER A 650 -7.71 4.55 15.38
C SER A 650 -6.77 5.54 14.68
N PRO A 651 -7.05 6.01 13.46
CA PRO A 651 -6.19 7.00 12.80
C PRO A 651 -5.84 8.18 13.74
N LEU A 652 -6.70 8.46 14.72
CA LEU A 652 -6.50 9.41 15.82
C LEU A 652 -5.38 9.06 16.82
N ALA A 653 -5.13 7.79 17.14
CA ALA A 653 -4.15 7.37 18.15
C ALA A 653 -2.70 7.40 17.63
N ALA A 654 -2.49 7.11 16.34
CA ALA A 654 -1.18 7.28 15.70
C ALA A 654 -0.77 8.78 15.66
N MET A 655 -1.72 9.69 15.51
CA MET A 655 -1.45 11.14 15.54
C MET A 655 -1.16 11.69 16.94
N GLU A 656 -1.77 11.15 18.02
CA GLU A 656 -1.56 11.70 19.37
C GLU A 656 -0.19 11.34 19.97
N GLN A 657 0.45 10.24 19.56
CA GLN A 657 1.78 9.86 20.06
C GLN A 657 2.93 10.70 19.48
N ILE A 658 2.73 11.39 18.35
CA ILE A 658 3.76 12.20 17.69
C ILE A 658 3.82 13.64 18.24
N ILE A 659 2.87 14.06 19.10
CA ILE A 659 2.75 15.44 19.59
C ILE A 659 3.50 15.71 20.94
N VAL A 660 4.33 14.79 21.45
CA VAL A 660 5.05 14.99 22.74
C VAL A 660 6.55 15.21 22.61
#